data_AF-A0A179EQN2-F1
#
_entry.id   AF-A0A179EQN2-F1
#
_cell.length_a   1.000
_cell.length_b   1.000
_cell.length_c   1.000
_cell.angle_alpha   90.00
_cell.angle_beta   90.00
_cell.angle_gamma   90.00
#
_symmetry.space_group_name_H-M   'P 1'
#
loop_
_entity.id
_entity.type
_entity.pdbx_description
1 polymer ?
#
loop_
_entity_poly.entity_id
_entity_poly.type
_entity_poly.pdbx_seq_one_letter_code
_entity_poly.pdbx_strand_id
1 'polypeptide(L)'
;MANITHKITLSTTRDNYDVGVIKVRQADEETQILDVQITENGVIKPFVGLTPFFCLMAREITGNGVSEEPVQVFNATSGTMKYTLSANSYQMIGRNEAYFSFRRENSDGEWIEQFSTRSFYYTVEKSIYTQLFRDSNNWFTFKELFRLFSDFLETGKGEWQDFVDGNKEILESMDPGGILLSEVINARKPQTSTSFNVLGNRLDNTDLKIDGSRDVLLSSLDKVALLAKVGTREETGDTKFPQALAIDEEDGNFYILRQSAAGSYDHTLCKYSIETSELLNRQVIPIQLEGYVEGLAWKKNAAGEMLFVLPTARQGGTYVLYNFEKNTVSDPFEMLGSNKLGMDNTGSFIVTIKTDEQGQDPNTYASGVYLYDYESVFNGGPVLLKTVDFMRDWIVSGYKIQAVTMVDDAILFAQGSNETMITAIDLDGLQIKRSSLKKSDYASVLEITSAVDDDTIMEPEGICTYESNGKTVIAQLVCTEGKACVVSHGISPDDSMVKVVSRPLQTKNPFMELLGYSILQSTRPNGSPKIDLSGTDKNLFETIQNLTTAGFYFIVTANTVKNTPYGASTLTGWVYIRSTSNGKASRAIVELTDTSNRKFAVNFDINRTPTWSDWEQIGGLAVTASSDISTLAGLTQAGTYSFSAALSRTIPDMPTKYISLGTMIIHKPITSSFTIQEAYRLNGDTGHTLPANRILIDGVVAKGESTDANGWKYSNETNS
;
A
#
# COMPACT_ATOMS: atom_id res chain seq x y z
N MET A 1 76.74 -11.04 -19.89
CA MET A 1 76.19 -10.75 -21.23
C MET A 1 76.89 -9.52 -21.76
N ALA A 2 77.27 -9.50 -23.04
CA ALA A 2 77.87 -8.32 -23.65
C ALA A 2 76.77 -7.29 -23.96
N ASN A 3 77.11 -6.00 -23.84
CA ASN A 3 76.20 -4.90 -24.17
C ASN A 3 76.70 -4.24 -25.46
N ILE A 4 75.87 -4.20 -26.50
CA ILE A 4 76.12 -3.40 -27.69
C ILE A 4 75.45 -2.05 -27.49
N THR A 5 76.24 -0.97 -27.61
CA THR A 5 75.74 0.40 -27.46
C THR A 5 75.77 1.13 -28.80
N HIS A 6 74.61 1.59 -29.24
CA HIS A 6 74.41 2.40 -30.45
C HIS A 6 74.32 3.87 -30.04
N LYS A 7 75.36 4.65 -30.33
CA LYS A 7 75.39 6.08 -30.04
C LYS A 7 74.67 6.85 -31.14
N ILE A 8 73.61 7.57 -30.78
CA ILE A 8 72.76 8.28 -31.73
C ILE A 8 72.46 9.70 -31.25
N THR A 9 72.36 10.62 -32.20
CA THR A 9 71.87 11.98 -31.96
C THR A 9 70.53 12.12 -32.66
N LEU A 10 69.50 12.52 -31.92
CA LEU A 10 68.15 12.68 -32.44
C LEU A 10 67.70 14.14 -32.31
N SER A 11 67.16 14.68 -33.39
CA SER A 11 66.63 16.02 -33.49
C SER A 11 65.11 16.06 -33.31
N THR A 12 64.62 17.13 -32.69
CA THR A 12 63.19 17.50 -32.67
C THR A 12 62.76 18.27 -33.92
N THR A 13 63.70 18.93 -34.62
CA THR A 13 63.38 19.84 -35.73
C THR A 13 63.83 19.36 -37.10
N ARG A 14 64.91 18.56 -37.19
CA ARG A 14 65.40 17.99 -38.45
C ARG A 14 65.11 16.49 -38.53
N ASP A 15 65.00 15.98 -39.74
CA ASP A 15 64.86 14.54 -39.97
C ASP A 15 66.16 13.83 -39.58
N ASN A 16 66.03 12.70 -38.89
CA ASN A 16 67.14 11.94 -38.31
C ASN A 16 67.70 10.89 -39.30
N TYR A 17 67.96 11.29 -40.55
CA TYR A 17 68.51 10.39 -41.59
C TYR A 17 70.01 10.08 -41.40
N ASP A 18 70.70 10.85 -40.56
CA ASP A 18 72.13 10.76 -40.26
C ASP A 18 72.47 9.81 -39.09
N VAL A 19 71.46 9.19 -38.47
CA VAL A 19 71.59 8.26 -37.33
C VAL A 19 72.40 6.99 -37.65
N GLY A 20 72.77 6.77 -38.92
CA GLY A 20 73.50 5.59 -39.36
C GLY A 20 72.65 4.33 -39.34
N VAL A 21 73.23 3.20 -39.75
CA VAL A 21 72.52 1.92 -39.83
C VAL A 21 72.58 1.20 -38.49
N ILE A 22 71.46 1.21 -37.75
CA ILE A 22 71.29 0.41 -36.54
C ILE A 22 70.73 -0.96 -36.94
N LYS A 23 71.46 -2.02 -36.62
CA LYS A 23 71.06 -3.42 -36.83
C LYS A 23 71.05 -4.16 -35.52
N VAL A 24 69.92 -4.78 -35.22
CA VAL A 24 69.73 -5.63 -34.04
C VAL A 24 69.18 -6.97 -34.51
N ARG A 25 69.42 -8.04 -33.76
CA ARG A 25 68.98 -9.38 -34.18
C ARG A 25 67.94 -9.94 -33.23
N GLN A 26 66.92 -10.60 -33.78
CA GLN A 26 65.88 -11.23 -32.96
C GLN A 26 66.45 -12.42 -32.16
N ALA A 27 66.16 -12.45 -30.86
CA ALA A 27 66.65 -13.46 -29.91
C ALA A 27 68.18 -13.49 -29.75
N ASP A 28 68.81 -12.32 -29.89
CA ASP A 28 70.20 -12.10 -29.48
C ASP A 28 70.33 -12.21 -27.95
N GLU A 29 71.43 -12.79 -27.47
CA GLU A 29 71.75 -12.85 -26.03
C GLU A 29 72.42 -11.55 -25.54
N GLU A 30 72.88 -10.71 -26.47
CA GLU A 30 73.49 -9.42 -26.16
C GLU A 30 72.44 -8.33 -25.93
N THR A 31 72.66 -7.53 -24.88
CA THR A 31 71.76 -6.41 -24.55
C THR A 31 72.03 -5.23 -25.48
N GLN A 32 71.04 -4.82 -26.28
CA GLN A 32 71.14 -3.71 -27.22
C GLN A 32 70.69 -2.40 -26.56
N ILE A 33 71.58 -1.41 -26.49
CA ILE A 33 71.34 -0.12 -25.82
C ILE A 33 71.44 1.01 -26.84
N LEU A 34 70.44 1.87 -26.90
CA LEU A 34 70.49 3.16 -27.58
C LEU A 34 71.01 4.22 -26.60
N ASP A 35 72.17 4.81 -26.88
CA ASP A 35 72.77 5.92 -26.12
C ASP A 35 72.52 7.22 -26.89
N VAL A 36 71.54 7.99 -26.43
CA VAL A 36 70.86 9.02 -27.21
C VAL A 36 71.20 10.42 -26.70
N GLN A 37 71.55 11.33 -27.61
CA GLN A 37 71.63 12.78 -27.37
C GLN A 37 70.52 13.52 -28.12
N ILE A 38 69.78 14.37 -27.42
CA ILE A 38 68.64 15.12 -27.98
C ILE A 38 69.09 16.52 -28.39
N THR A 39 68.72 16.94 -29.59
CA THR A 39 69.03 18.26 -30.13
C THR A 39 67.81 18.97 -30.71
N GLU A 40 67.83 20.29 -30.68
CA GLU A 40 66.87 21.16 -31.35
C GLU A 40 67.65 22.22 -32.11
N ASN A 41 67.41 22.31 -33.42
CA ASN A 41 68.16 23.20 -34.32
C ASN A 41 69.69 23.01 -34.25
N GLY A 42 70.15 21.79 -33.95
CA GLY A 42 71.57 21.43 -33.86
C GLY A 42 72.24 21.74 -32.52
N VAL A 43 71.50 22.23 -31.52
CA VAL A 43 71.99 22.48 -30.16
C VAL A 43 71.37 21.46 -29.20
N ILE A 44 72.09 21.06 -28.15
CA ILE A 44 71.56 20.15 -27.11
C ILE A 44 70.25 20.71 -26.54
N LYS A 45 69.23 19.86 -26.45
CA LYS A 45 67.92 20.19 -25.86
C LYS A 45 67.74 19.51 -24.51
N PRO A 46 67.81 20.25 -23.39
CA PRO A 46 67.39 19.75 -22.08
C PRO A 46 65.88 19.46 -22.05
N PHE A 47 65.46 18.56 -21.17
CA PHE A 47 64.06 18.14 -20.98
C PHE A 47 63.67 18.00 -19.50
N VAL A 48 64.15 18.91 -18.67
CA VAL A 48 63.95 18.89 -17.20
C VAL A 48 62.46 18.84 -16.85
N GLY A 49 62.10 17.90 -15.98
CA GLY A 49 60.72 17.68 -15.53
C GLY A 49 59.85 16.86 -16.49
N LEU A 50 60.43 16.26 -17.54
CA LEU A 50 59.75 15.36 -18.47
C LEU A 50 60.34 13.96 -18.43
N THR A 51 59.48 12.97 -18.66
CA THR A 51 59.87 11.56 -18.78
C THR A 51 59.90 11.18 -20.27
N PRO A 52 61.02 10.62 -20.78
CA PRO A 52 61.07 10.12 -22.16
C PRO A 52 60.37 8.75 -22.28
N PHE A 53 59.70 8.54 -23.40
CA PHE A 53 59.09 7.28 -23.79
C PHE A 53 59.61 6.86 -25.17
N PHE A 54 60.01 5.59 -25.32
CA PHE A 54 60.32 5.00 -26.60
C PHE A 54 59.02 4.55 -27.28
N CYS A 55 58.76 5.07 -28.47
CA CYS A 55 57.54 4.80 -29.25
C CYS A 55 57.91 4.08 -30.54
N LEU A 56 57.44 2.84 -30.70
CA LEU A 56 57.62 2.03 -31.92
C LEU A 56 56.41 2.20 -32.85
N MET A 57 56.60 2.47 -34.14
CA MET A 57 55.52 2.72 -35.10
C MET A 57 55.15 1.47 -35.93
N ALA A 58 53.86 1.15 -36.04
CA ALA A 58 53.34 0.15 -37.00
C ALA A 58 52.87 0.83 -38.29
N ARG A 59 53.81 1.17 -39.18
CA ARG A 59 53.50 2.02 -40.34
C ARG A 59 52.56 1.39 -41.38
N GLU A 60 52.45 0.07 -41.45
CA GLU A 60 51.72 -0.60 -42.55
C GLU A 60 50.30 -1.09 -42.21
N ILE A 61 49.81 -0.98 -40.97
CA ILE A 61 48.49 -1.54 -40.61
C ILE A 61 47.52 -0.50 -40.01
N THR A 62 47.95 0.40 -39.12
CA THR A 62 46.98 1.21 -38.35
C THR A 62 47.35 2.69 -38.16
N GLY A 63 48.61 3.08 -38.41
CA GLY A 63 49.07 4.44 -38.10
C GLY A 63 49.25 4.73 -36.61
N ASN A 64 49.11 3.71 -35.74
CA ASN A 64 49.31 3.81 -34.29
C ASN A 64 50.64 3.17 -33.86
N GLY A 65 51.15 3.58 -32.68
CA GLY A 65 52.33 2.95 -32.06
C GLY A 65 52.06 1.50 -31.63
N VAL A 66 53.02 0.61 -31.84
CA VAL A 66 53.01 -0.81 -31.42
C VAL A 66 53.26 -0.93 -29.92
N SER A 67 54.16 -0.10 -29.40
CA SER A 67 54.56 -0.10 -28.00
C SER A 67 55.05 1.28 -27.60
N GLU A 68 54.75 1.66 -26.35
CA GLU A 68 55.25 2.86 -25.70
C GLU A 68 55.84 2.47 -24.34
N GLU A 69 57.12 2.77 -24.12
CA GLU A 69 57.81 2.33 -22.91
C GLU A 69 58.62 3.46 -22.27
N PRO A 70 58.51 3.69 -20.95
CA PRO A 70 59.24 4.74 -20.27
C PRO A 70 60.75 4.43 -20.24
N VAL A 71 61.56 5.43 -20.53
CA VAL A 71 63.02 5.36 -20.44
C VAL A 71 63.44 5.56 -18.99
N GLN A 72 64.10 4.56 -18.40
CA GLN A 72 64.47 4.57 -16.98
C GLN A 72 65.79 5.31 -16.69
N VAL A 73 66.68 5.45 -17.68
CA VAL A 73 68.01 6.02 -17.49
C VAL A 73 68.18 7.25 -18.36
N PHE A 74 68.12 8.44 -17.75
CA PHE A 74 68.32 9.70 -18.47
C PHE A 74 68.92 10.80 -17.58
N ASN A 75 69.54 11.78 -18.23
CA ASN A 75 69.95 13.04 -17.63
C ASN A 75 69.28 14.17 -18.43
N ALA A 76 68.21 14.69 -17.86
CA ALA A 76 67.36 15.69 -18.50
C ALA A 76 68.06 17.05 -18.68
N THR A 77 69.03 17.38 -17.82
CA THR A 77 69.80 18.63 -17.91
C THR A 77 70.79 18.60 -19.06
N SER A 78 71.45 17.46 -19.29
CA SER A 78 72.39 17.28 -20.41
C SER A 78 71.73 16.85 -21.72
N GLY A 79 70.41 16.61 -21.72
CA GLY A 79 69.67 16.20 -22.92
C GLY A 79 70.06 14.79 -23.41
N THR A 80 70.43 13.88 -22.50
CA THR A 80 70.95 12.54 -22.85
C THR A 80 70.16 11.42 -22.16
N MET A 81 70.03 10.26 -22.79
CA MET A 81 69.36 9.10 -22.22
C MET A 81 69.89 7.77 -22.76
N LYS A 82 69.63 6.68 -22.03
CA LYS A 82 69.93 5.32 -22.44
C LYS A 82 68.67 4.49 -22.41
N TYR A 83 68.30 3.93 -23.56
CA TYR A 83 67.19 3.00 -23.67
C TYR A 83 67.69 1.62 -24.07
N THR A 84 67.37 0.63 -23.24
CA THR A 84 67.64 -0.78 -23.56
C THR A 84 66.46 -1.30 -24.37
N LEU A 85 66.71 -1.80 -25.58
CA LEU A 85 65.64 -2.33 -26.43
C LEU A 85 64.96 -3.52 -25.74
N SER A 86 63.65 -3.40 -25.54
CA SER A 86 62.80 -4.42 -24.91
C SER A 86 62.45 -5.55 -25.87
N ALA A 87 61.84 -6.63 -25.36
CA ALA A 87 61.30 -7.72 -26.17
C ALA A 87 60.37 -7.22 -27.30
N ASN A 88 59.58 -6.18 -27.04
CA ASN A 88 58.68 -5.56 -28.01
C ASN A 88 59.45 -4.92 -29.19
N SER A 89 60.63 -4.36 -28.93
CA SER A 89 61.49 -3.75 -29.94
C SER A 89 62.08 -4.77 -30.95
N TYR A 90 61.95 -6.08 -30.69
CA TYR A 90 62.42 -7.14 -31.58
C TYR A 90 61.29 -7.86 -32.34
N GLN A 91 60.04 -7.38 -32.25
CA GLN A 91 58.88 -8.11 -32.78
C GLN A 91 58.81 -8.13 -34.31
N MET A 92 59.06 -7.00 -34.96
CA MET A 92 58.89 -6.87 -36.41
C MET A 92 60.22 -7.01 -37.15
N ILE A 93 60.44 -8.17 -37.77
CA ILE A 93 61.61 -8.42 -38.63
C ILE A 93 61.59 -7.44 -39.80
N GLY A 94 62.73 -6.80 -40.07
CA GLY A 94 62.86 -5.80 -41.13
C GLY A 94 63.06 -4.38 -40.58
N ARG A 95 62.74 -3.38 -41.39
CA ARG A 95 62.94 -1.97 -41.05
C ARG A 95 61.81 -1.48 -40.15
N ASN A 96 62.18 -0.96 -38.98
CA ASN A 96 61.30 -0.40 -37.97
C ASN A 96 61.47 1.11 -37.92
N GLU A 97 60.37 1.83 -37.68
CA GLU A 97 60.34 3.27 -37.46
C GLU A 97 60.03 3.52 -35.98
N ALA A 98 60.80 4.38 -35.32
CA ALA A 98 60.59 4.73 -33.91
C ALA A 98 60.92 6.19 -33.64
N TYR A 99 60.43 6.72 -32.52
CA TYR A 99 60.75 8.06 -32.03
C TYR A 99 60.70 8.07 -30.49
N PHE A 100 61.18 9.17 -29.89
CA PHE A 100 61.02 9.39 -28.46
C PHE A 100 60.03 10.52 -28.19
N SER A 101 59.06 10.26 -27.32
CA SER A 101 58.07 11.21 -26.82
C SER A 101 58.47 11.68 -25.42
N PHE A 102 58.39 12.98 -25.14
CA PHE A 102 58.74 13.56 -23.83
C PHE A 102 57.46 14.07 -23.17
N ARG A 103 57.08 13.44 -22.06
CA ARG A 103 55.76 13.60 -21.46
C ARG A 103 55.85 14.14 -20.04
N ARG A 104 54.79 14.84 -19.62
CA ARG A 104 54.57 15.26 -18.23
C ARG A 104 53.39 14.49 -17.67
N GLU A 105 53.53 14.02 -16.43
CA GLU A 105 52.42 13.43 -15.66
C GLU A 105 51.55 14.55 -15.08
N ASN A 106 50.23 14.46 -15.27
CA ASN A 106 49.27 15.35 -14.62
C ASN A 106 48.88 14.82 -13.22
N SER A 107 48.05 15.56 -12.48
CA SER A 107 47.59 15.17 -11.13
C SER A 107 46.80 13.87 -11.09
N ASP A 108 46.26 13.45 -12.23
CA ASP A 108 45.34 12.32 -12.36
C ASP A 108 46.06 11.06 -12.86
N GLY A 109 47.40 11.12 -13.02
CA GLY A 109 48.24 10.02 -13.49
C GLY A 109 48.29 9.85 -15.02
N GLU A 110 47.74 10.78 -15.79
CA GLU A 110 47.82 10.75 -17.27
C GLU A 110 49.09 11.44 -17.78
N TRP A 111 49.66 10.89 -18.86
CA TRP A 111 50.87 11.39 -19.49
C TRP A 111 50.56 12.26 -20.71
N ILE A 112 50.91 13.54 -20.63
CA ILE A 112 50.67 14.52 -21.70
C ILE A 112 51.99 14.81 -22.43
N GLU A 113 52.05 14.49 -23.74
CA GLU A 113 53.20 14.81 -24.59
C GLU A 113 53.45 16.32 -24.66
N GLN A 114 54.71 16.71 -24.50
CA GLN A 114 55.16 18.09 -24.66
C GLN A 114 55.90 18.30 -25.99
N PHE A 115 56.73 17.33 -26.38
CA PHE A 115 57.37 17.26 -27.69
C PHE A 115 57.90 15.85 -27.98
N SER A 116 58.31 15.61 -29.22
CA SER A 116 58.94 14.37 -29.65
C SER A 116 60.15 14.62 -30.55
N THR A 117 61.02 13.61 -30.68
CA THR A 117 62.03 13.59 -31.76
C THR A 117 61.35 13.32 -33.09
N ARG A 118 61.99 13.70 -34.20
CA ARG A 118 61.64 13.12 -35.50
C ARG A 118 61.95 11.61 -35.52
N SER A 119 61.21 10.87 -36.33
CA SER A 119 61.41 9.42 -36.45
C SER A 119 62.83 9.08 -36.88
N PHE A 120 63.33 7.95 -36.37
CA PHE A 120 64.54 7.29 -36.83
C PHE A 120 64.22 5.83 -37.16
N TYR A 121 65.17 5.15 -37.82
CA TYR A 121 64.98 3.79 -38.28
C TYR A 121 66.04 2.84 -37.73
N TYR A 122 65.62 1.63 -37.41
CA TYR A 122 66.51 0.52 -37.08
C TYR A 122 66.02 -0.76 -37.76
N THR A 123 66.92 -1.72 -37.98
CA THR A 123 66.58 -2.99 -38.66
C THR A 123 66.68 -4.15 -37.69
N VAL A 124 65.62 -4.93 -37.57
CA VAL A 124 65.61 -6.21 -36.85
C VAL A 124 65.93 -7.31 -37.86
N GLU A 125 67.10 -7.93 -37.72
CA GLU A 125 67.53 -9.08 -38.52
C GLU A 125 66.88 -10.39 -38.00
N LYS A 126 66.64 -11.34 -38.91
CA LYS A 126 66.11 -12.67 -38.59
C LYS A 126 66.94 -13.35 -37.51
N SER A 127 66.28 -14.13 -36.66
CA SER A 127 66.94 -14.88 -35.60
C SER A 127 68.03 -15.83 -36.12
N ILE A 128 69.04 -16.12 -35.28
CA ILE A 128 70.09 -17.11 -35.57
C ILE A 128 69.60 -18.56 -35.46
N TYR A 129 68.40 -18.79 -34.93
CA TYR A 129 67.87 -20.15 -34.77
C TYR A 129 67.45 -20.76 -36.10
N THR A 130 67.91 -21.99 -36.35
CA THR A 130 67.51 -22.83 -37.50
C THR A 130 66.22 -23.60 -37.27
N GLN A 131 65.67 -23.54 -36.06
CA GLN A 131 64.44 -24.21 -35.64
C GLN A 131 63.29 -23.20 -35.68
N LEU A 132 62.12 -23.60 -36.20
CA LEU A 132 60.98 -22.70 -36.41
C LEU A 132 60.47 -22.04 -35.11
N PHE A 133 60.61 -22.72 -33.95
CA PHE A 133 60.17 -22.21 -32.66
C PHE A 133 61.10 -22.69 -31.53
N ARG A 134 61.57 -21.76 -30.70
CA ARG A 134 62.20 -22.02 -29.41
C ARG A 134 61.64 -21.01 -28.43
N ASP A 135 61.24 -21.46 -27.24
CA ASP A 135 60.70 -20.72 -26.09
C ASP A 135 60.94 -19.21 -26.20
N SER A 136 59.94 -18.47 -26.67
CA SER A 136 60.09 -17.04 -26.97
C SER A 136 59.12 -16.21 -26.15
N ASN A 137 59.61 -15.06 -25.66
CA ASN A 137 58.80 -14.00 -25.05
C ASN A 137 57.68 -13.44 -25.96
N ASN A 138 57.59 -13.88 -27.22
CA ASN A 138 56.78 -13.23 -28.24
C ASN A 138 55.61 -14.09 -28.75
N TRP A 139 55.51 -15.38 -28.40
CA TRP A 139 54.35 -16.23 -28.72
C TRP A 139 54.17 -17.35 -27.67
N PHE A 140 53.06 -17.33 -26.92
CA PHE A 140 52.73 -18.36 -25.93
C PHE A 140 52.22 -19.64 -26.59
N THR A 141 52.72 -20.79 -26.15
CA THR A 141 52.11 -22.09 -26.42
C THR A 141 50.92 -22.33 -25.47
N PHE A 142 49.95 -23.16 -25.89
CA PHE A 142 48.79 -23.50 -25.05
C PHE A 142 49.19 -24.07 -23.68
N LYS A 143 50.28 -24.84 -23.64
CA LYS A 143 50.80 -25.44 -22.40
C LYS A 143 51.27 -24.38 -21.40
N GLU A 144 51.82 -23.26 -21.88
CA GLU A 144 52.28 -22.15 -21.03
C GLU A 144 51.12 -21.32 -20.51
N LEU A 145 50.14 -21.01 -21.38
CA LEU A 145 48.90 -20.35 -20.95
C LEU A 145 48.18 -21.17 -19.88
N PHE A 146 48.13 -22.49 -20.04
CA PHE A 146 47.55 -23.38 -19.06
C PHE A 146 48.30 -23.36 -17.72
N ARG A 147 49.64 -23.31 -17.75
CA ARG A 147 50.44 -23.20 -16.53
C ARG A 147 50.19 -21.88 -15.80
N LEU A 148 50.27 -20.75 -16.51
CA LEU A 148 50.01 -19.43 -15.93
C LEU A 148 48.60 -19.31 -15.37
N PHE A 149 47.62 -19.88 -16.07
CA PHE A 149 46.24 -19.94 -15.58
C PHE A 149 46.11 -20.81 -14.33
N SER A 150 46.81 -21.94 -14.26
CA SER A 150 46.81 -22.82 -13.10
C SER A 150 47.47 -22.16 -11.88
N ASP A 151 48.62 -21.51 -12.07
CA ASP A 151 49.34 -20.77 -11.02
C ASP A 151 48.47 -19.61 -10.49
N PHE A 152 47.74 -18.91 -11.37
CA PHE A 152 46.77 -17.88 -10.98
C PHE A 152 45.61 -18.45 -10.13
N LEU A 153 45.06 -19.61 -10.51
CA LEU A 153 44.00 -20.27 -9.75
C LEU A 153 44.48 -20.75 -8.37
N GLU A 154 45.71 -21.26 -8.27
CA GLU A 154 46.27 -21.68 -6.97
C GLU A 154 46.55 -20.49 -6.05
N THR A 155 47.13 -19.42 -6.59
CA THR A 155 47.40 -18.19 -5.82
C THR A 155 46.10 -17.54 -5.35
N GLY A 156 45.10 -17.42 -6.25
CA GLY A 156 43.81 -16.83 -5.90
C GLY A 156 43.02 -17.63 -4.87
N LYS A 157 43.20 -18.95 -4.79
CA LYS A 157 42.63 -19.77 -3.70
C LYS A 157 43.26 -19.44 -2.35
N GLY A 158 44.58 -19.24 -2.31
CA GLY A 158 45.29 -18.84 -1.10
C GLY A 158 44.84 -17.47 -0.60
N GLU A 159 44.80 -16.48 -1.49
CA GLU A 159 44.36 -15.11 -1.16
C GLU A 159 42.91 -15.06 -0.65
N TRP A 160 42.01 -15.86 -1.24
CA TRP A 160 40.64 -15.98 -0.75
C TRP A 160 40.58 -16.61 0.65
N GLN A 161 41.35 -17.66 0.90
CA GLN A 161 41.39 -18.31 2.20
C GLN A 161 41.94 -17.37 3.28
N ASP A 162 43.02 -16.64 2.99
CA ASP A 162 43.60 -15.65 3.90
C ASP A 162 42.61 -14.50 4.19
N PHE A 163 41.84 -14.07 3.19
CA PHE A 163 40.76 -13.10 3.37
C PHE A 163 39.66 -13.64 4.30
N VAL A 164 39.21 -14.88 4.11
CA VAL A 164 38.19 -15.51 4.96
C VAL A 164 38.69 -15.65 6.39
N ASP A 165 39.91 -16.16 6.58
CA ASP A 165 40.50 -16.37 7.91
C ASP A 165 40.74 -15.05 8.64
N GLY A 166 41.19 -14.00 7.94
CA GLY A 166 41.37 -12.66 8.51
C GLY A 166 40.06 -11.97 8.93
N ASN A 167 38.93 -12.33 8.32
CA ASN A 167 37.61 -11.78 8.66
C ASN A 167 36.80 -12.69 9.60
N LYS A 168 37.25 -13.93 9.84
CA LYS A 168 36.52 -14.94 10.61
C LYS A 168 36.25 -14.50 12.04
N GLU A 169 37.25 -13.96 12.74
CA GLU A 169 37.07 -13.48 14.13
C GLU A 169 36.03 -12.37 14.23
N ILE A 170 35.99 -11.47 13.24
CA ILE A 170 34.99 -10.39 13.18
C ILE A 170 33.59 -10.99 12.98
N LEU A 171 33.44 -11.90 12.02
CA LEU A 171 32.15 -12.55 11.72
C LEU A 171 31.64 -13.39 12.90
N GLU A 172 32.50 -14.17 13.55
CA GLU A 172 32.14 -14.97 14.74
C GLU A 172 31.87 -14.11 15.98
N SER A 173 32.48 -12.92 16.09
CA SER A 173 32.17 -11.98 17.18
C SER A 173 30.80 -11.31 17.01
N MET A 174 30.36 -11.10 15.77
CA MET A 174 29.10 -10.44 15.45
C MET A 174 27.90 -11.40 15.46
N ASP A 175 28.09 -12.64 15.01
CA ASP A 175 27.06 -13.68 15.00
C ASP A 175 27.67 -15.05 15.38
N PRO A 176 27.94 -15.27 16.68
CA PRO A 176 28.54 -16.52 17.14
C PRO A 176 27.71 -17.74 16.72
N GLY A 177 28.29 -18.59 15.87
CA GLY A 177 27.61 -19.78 15.35
C GLY A 177 26.59 -19.52 14.24
N GLY A 178 26.49 -18.30 13.71
CA GLY A 178 25.60 -17.97 12.59
C GLY A 178 24.10 -18.03 12.94
N ILE A 179 23.76 -17.84 14.23
CA ILE A 179 22.40 -18.00 14.74
C ILE A 179 21.51 -16.89 14.19
N LEU A 180 21.94 -15.63 14.27
CA LEU A 180 21.16 -14.49 13.80
C LEU A 180 20.93 -14.56 12.29
N LEU A 181 21.96 -14.94 11.53
CA LEU A 181 21.82 -15.16 10.10
C LEU A 181 20.82 -16.28 9.79
N SER A 182 20.90 -17.39 10.53
CA SER A 182 19.98 -18.52 10.36
C SER A 182 18.53 -18.15 10.70
N GLU A 183 18.31 -17.39 11.79
CA GLU A 183 17.01 -16.87 12.17
C GLU A 183 16.42 -15.96 11.09
N VAL A 184 17.21 -15.01 10.56
CA VAL A 184 16.78 -14.11 9.47
C VAL A 184 16.49 -14.90 8.19
N ILE A 185 17.30 -15.89 7.84
CA ILE A 185 17.05 -16.76 6.68
C ILE A 185 15.74 -17.52 6.85
N ASN A 186 15.50 -18.10 8.02
CA ASN A 186 14.29 -18.85 8.32
C ASN A 186 13.05 -17.93 8.32
N ALA A 187 13.16 -16.72 8.88
CA ALA A 187 12.07 -15.74 8.91
C ALA A 187 11.63 -15.27 7.50
N ARG A 188 12.49 -15.37 6.48
CA ARG A 188 12.13 -15.08 5.08
C ARG A 188 11.21 -16.13 4.44
N LYS A 189 11.02 -17.30 5.07
CA LYS A 189 10.22 -18.39 4.54
C LYS A 189 8.84 -18.46 5.21
N PRO A 190 7.75 -18.09 4.51
CA PRO A 190 6.40 -18.27 5.04
C PRO A 190 6.01 -19.75 5.06
N GLN A 191 5.02 -20.14 5.88
CA GLN A 191 4.51 -21.51 5.93
C GLN A 191 3.94 -22.01 4.59
N THR A 192 3.42 -21.11 3.75
CA THR A 192 2.63 -21.44 2.56
C THR A 192 3.30 -21.12 1.21
N SER A 193 4.56 -20.67 1.21
CA SER A 193 5.20 -20.17 -0.02
C SER A 193 6.72 -20.42 -0.09
N THR A 194 7.29 -20.10 -1.25
CA THR A 194 8.73 -20.03 -1.48
C THR A 194 9.34 -18.85 -0.70
N SER A 195 10.62 -19.00 -0.32
CA SER A 195 11.36 -18.01 0.48
C SER A 195 11.49 -16.68 -0.27
N PHE A 196 11.30 -15.58 0.44
CA PHE A 196 11.58 -14.24 -0.08
C PHE A 196 13.09 -13.98 -0.11
N ASN A 197 13.53 -13.13 -1.04
CA ASN A 197 14.94 -12.73 -1.15
C ASN A 197 15.37 -11.83 0.03
N VAL A 198 14.45 -11.01 0.55
CA VAL A 198 14.68 -10.04 1.63
C VAL A 198 13.55 -10.17 2.66
N LEU A 199 13.88 -10.05 3.95
CA LEU A 199 12.91 -10.15 5.05
C LEU A 199 11.86 -9.03 4.97
N GLY A 200 12.26 -7.80 4.67
CA GLY A 200 11.35 -6.67 4.46
C GLY A 200 10.24 -6.99 3.46
N ASN A 201 10.58 -7.52 2.28
CA ASN A 201 9.57 -7.91 1.30
C ASN A 201 8.60 -9.00 1.79
N ARG A 202 9.05 -9.92 2.67
CA ARG A 202 8.15 -10.90 3.31
C ARG A 202 7.20 -10.18 4.26
N LEU A 203 7.70 -9.25 5.08
CA LEU A 203 6.89 -8.45 6.00
C LEU A 203 5.90 -7.59 5.22
N ASP A 204 6.36 -6.79 4.26
CA ASP A 204 5.52 -5.97 3.38
C ASP A 204 4.47 -6.81 2.63
N ASN A 205 4.82 -8.01 2.15
CA ASN A 205 3.84 -8.89 1.49
C ASN A 205 2.81 -9.46 2.46
N THR A 206 3.20 -9.71 3.71
CA THR A 206 2.29 -10.15 4.76
C THR A 206 1.38 -9.00 5.15
N ASP A 207 1.95 -7.82 5.39
CA ASP A 207 1.24 -6.60 5.75
C ASP A 207 0.30 -6.15 4.62
N LEU A 208 0.69 -6.23 3.35
CA LEU A 208 -0.18 -5.94 2.20
C LEU A 208 -1.31 -6.97 2.00
N LYS A 209 -1.09 -8.23 2.38
CA LYS A 209 -2.15 -9.26 2.36
C LYS A 209 -3.13 -9.06 3.51
N ILE A 210 -2.64 -8.66 4.67
CA ILE A 210 -3.43 -8.28 5.84
C ILE A 210 -4.23 -7.01 5.51
N ASP A 211 -3.58 -5.94 5.05
CA ASP A 211 -4.20 -4.63 4.80
C ASP A 211 -5.18 -4.66 3.62
N GLY A 212 -4.83 -5.34 2.51
CA GLY A 212 -5.72 -5.46 1.35
C GLY A 212 -6.90 -6.41 1.55
N SER A 213 -6.78 -7.44 2.39
CA SER A 213 -7.89 -8.36 2.69
C SER A 213 -8.80 -7.80 3.77
N ARG A 214 -8.22 -7.22 4.83
CA ARG A 214 -8.96 -6.55 5.91
C ARG A 214 -9.78 -5.38 5.38
N ASP A 215 -9.17 -4.45 4.65
CA ASP A 215 -9.90 -3.26 4.17
C ASP A 215 -11.01 -3.64 3.18
N VAL A 216 -10.79 -4.65 2.34
CA VAL A 216 -11.83 -5.19 1.46
C VAL A 216 -12.95 -5.84 2.27
N LEU A 217 -12.63 -6.64 3.29
CA LEU A 217 -13.62 -7.26 4.18
C LEU A 217 -14.43 -6.18 4.94
N LEU A 218 -13.75 -5.19 5.51
CA LEU A 218 -14.37 -4.07 6.22
C LEU A 218 -15.22 -3.19 5.28
N SER A 219 -14.79 -3.01 4.03
CA SER A 219 -15.54 -2.26 3.03
C SER A 219 -16.86 -2.92 2.62
N SER A 220 -16.98 -4.23 2.86
CA SER A 220 -18.11 -5.07 2.44
C SER A 220 -18.96 -5.61 3.60
N LEU A 221 -18.83 -5.01 4.80
CA LEU A 221 -19.65 -5.34 5.97
C LEU A 221 -21.16 -5.16 5.77
N ASP A 222 -21.57 -4.38 4.76
CA ASP A 222 -22.95 -4.17 4.33
C ASP A 222 -23.48 -5.28 3.38
N LYS A 223 -22.68 -6.30 3.09
CA LYS A 223 -23.10 -7.47 2.31
C LYS A 223 -23.28 -8.66 3.25
N VAL A 224 -24.45 -9.27 3.20
CA VAL A 224 -24.80 -10.45 4.01
C VAL A 224 -25.20 -11.64 3.16
N ALA A 225 -24.79 -12.83 3.59
CA ALA A 225 -25.24 -14.10 3.03
C ALA A 225 -25.65 -15.07 4.16
N LEU A 226 -26.63 -15.93 3.88
CA LEU A 226 -27.13 -16.91 4.85
C LEU A 226 -26.11 -18.03 5.04
N LEU A 227 -25.57 -18.17 6.25
CA LEU A 227 -24.70 -19.32 6.58
C LEU A 227 -25.51 -20.50 7.11
N ALA A 228 -26.37 -20.26 8.11
CA ALA A 228 -27.19 -21.30 8.72
C ALA A 228 -28.51 -20.74 9.26
N LYS A 229 -29.58 -21.53 9.18
CA LYS A 229 -30.86 -21.20 9.83
C LYS A 229 -30.93 -21.87 11.19
N VAL A 230 -31.31 -21.15 12.23
CA VAL A 230 -31.46 -21.71 13.57
C VAL A 230 -32.77 -21.24 14.21
N GLY A 231 -33.31 -22.03 15.12
CA GLY A 231 -34.45 -21.59 15.91
C GLY A 231 -34.05 -20.45 16.86
N THR A 232 -34.95 -19.50 17.10
CA THR A 232 -34.83 -18.65 18.31
C THR A 232 -34.90 -19.48 19.58
N ARG A 233 -35.49 -20.67 19.50
CA ARG A 233 -35.59 -21.71 20.53
C ARG A 233 -35.28 -23.06 19.91
N GLU A 234 -34.69 -23.97 20.67
CA GLU A 234 -34.35 -25.31 20.18
C GLU A 234 -35.55 -26.24 20.11
N GLU A 235 -36.48 -26.10 21.05
CA GLU A 235 -37.66 -26.94 21.13
C GLU A 235 -38.89 -26.15 21.58
N THR A 236 -40.07 -26.68 21.27
CA THR A 236 -41.34 -26.01 21.62
C THR A 236 -41.46 -25.90 23.14
N GLY A 237 -41.59 -24.67 23.64
CA GLY A 237 -41.66 -24.38 25.07
C GLY A 237 -40.31 -24.07 25.74
N ASP A 238 -39.20 -24.19 25.01
CA ASP A 238 -37.91 -23.71 25.49
C ASP A 238 -37.92 -22.18 25.62
N THR A 239 -37.35 -21.69 26.71
CA THR A 239 -37.26 -20.26 27.02
C THR A 239 -35.90 -19.67 26.64
N LYS A 240 -34.90 -20.51 26.30
CA LYS A 240 -33.51 -20.09 26.09
C LYS A 240 -33.29 -19.36 24.76
N PHE A 241 -32.89 -18.09 24.85
CA PHE A 241 -32.52 -17.24 23.72
C PHE A 241 -31.02 -17.40 23.39
N PRO A 242 -30.61 -17.37 22.11
CA PRO A 242 -29.20 -17.28 21.73
C PRO A 242 -28.51 -16.04 22.31
N GLN A 243 -27.26 -16.14 22.72
CA GLN A 243 -26.48 -15.00 23.25
C GLN A 243 -25.05 -14.92 22.71
N ALA A 244 -24.52 -16.03 22.20
CA ALA A 244 -23.19 -16.02 21.61
C ALA A 244 -23.06 -17.03 20.47
N LEU A 245 -22.10 -16.77 19.60
CA LEU A 245 -21.75 -17.58 18.44
C LEU A 245 -20.24 -17.88 18.44
N ALA A 246 -19.88 -19.11 18.13
CA ALA A 246 -18.54 -19.51 17.73
C ALA A 246 -18.64 -20.45 16.52
N ILE A 247 -17.64 -20.43 15.65
CA ILE A 247 -17.55 -21.32 14.49
C ILE A 247 -16.24 -22.09 14.60
N ASP A 248 -16.33 -23.40 14.39
CA ASP A 248 -15.23 -24.34 14.24
C ASP A 248 -15.21 -24.77 12.77
N GLU A 249 -14.44 -24.04 11.98
CA GLU A 249 -14.34 -24.23 10.53
C GLU A 249 -13.70 -25.57 10.15
N GLU A 250 -12.81 -26.10 10.99
CA GLU A 250 -12.09 -27.34 10.72
C GLU A 250 -13.05 -28.54 10.71
N ASP A 251 -13.99 -28.60 11.65
CA ASP A 251 -14.99 -29.67 11.70
C ASP A 251 -16.32 -29.28 11.02
N GLY A 252 -16.41 -28.07 10.44
CA GLY A 252 -17.62 -27.58 9.78
C GLY A 252 -18.81 -27.40 10.72
N ASN A 253 -18.55 -26.98 11.97
CA ASN A 253 -19.57 -26.84 13.01
C ASN A 253 -19.66 -25.41 13.53
N PHE A 254 -20.81 -25.05 14.08
CA PHE A 254 -20.94 -23.82 14.85
C PHE A 254 -21.62 -24.09 16.18
N TYR A 255 -21.34 -23.22 17.14
CA TYR A 255 -21.78 -23.33 18.52
C TYR A 255 -22.57 -22.09 18.89
N ILE A 256 -23.74 -22.30 19.49
CA ILE A 256 -24.57 -21.22 20.03
C ILE A 256 -24.75 -21.45 21.51
N LEU A 257 -24.35 -20.47 22.32
CA LEU A 257 -24.70 -20.44 23.73
C LEU A 257 -26.10 -19.83 23.87
N ARG A 258 -26.96 -20.51 24.63
CA ARG A 258 -28.35 -20.13 24.87
C ARG A 258 -28.64 -20.04 26.36
N GLN A 259 -29.49 -19.11 26.76
CA GLN A 259 -29.94 -18.94 28.16
C GLN A 259 -31.34 -18.32 28.24
N SER A 260 -32.08 -18.59 29.32
CA SER A 260 -33.48 -18.14 29.43
C SER A 260 -33.64 -16.66 29.76
N ALA A 261 -32.79 -16.13 30.63
CA ALA A 261 -32.77 -14.72 31.03
C ALA A 261 -31.40 -14.37 31.67
N ALA A 262 -31.15 -13.09 31.92
CA ALA A 262 -29.96 -12.65 32.65
C ALA A 262 -29.88 -13.36 34.01
N GLY A 263 -28.73 -13.97 34.33
CA GLY A 263 -28.53 -14.64 35.62
C GLY A 263 -29.38 -15.89 35.84
N SER A 264 -29.94 -16.46 34.76
CA SER A 264 -30.56 -17.78 34.80
C SER A 264 -29.50 -18.88 34.95
N TYR A 265 -29.89 -19.99 35.58
CA TYR A 265 -28.99 -21.11 35.90
C TYR A 265 -28.90 -22.15 34.77
N ASP A 266 -29.37 -21.82 33.56
CA ASP A 266 -29.68 -22.79 32.50
C ASP A 266 -28.92 -22.55 31.20
N HIS A 267 -27.66 -22.12 31.28
CA HIS A 267 -26.81 -21.95 30.11
C HIS A 267 -26.59 -23.28 29.38
N THR A 268 -26.97 -23.33 28.11
CA THR A 268 -26.79 -24.49 27.24
C THR A 268 -25.93 -24.10 26.05
N LEU A 269 -24.85 -24.85 25.81
CA LEU A 269 -24.07 -24.73 24.59
C LEU A 269 -24.57 -25.77 23.59
N CYS A 270 -25.02 -25.31 22.42
CA CYS A 270 -25.56 -26.16 21.35
C CYS A 270 -24.57 -26.19 20.18
N LYS A 271 -24.23 -27.39 19.69
CA LYS A 271 -23.40 -27.65 18.52
C LYS A 271 -24.28 -27.98 17.31
N TYR A 272 -24.05 -27.32 16.19
CA TYR A 272 -24.78 -27.52 14.94
C TYR A 272 -23.81 -27.77 13.79
N SER A 273 -24.30 -28.43 12.74
CA SER A 273 -23.59 -28.51 11.47
C SER A 273 -23.77 -27.20 10.69
N ILE A 274 -22.69 -26.61 10.18
CA ILE A 274 -22.78 -25.49 9.23
C ILE A 274 -23.48 -25.96 7.95
N GLU A 275 -23.16 -27.17 7.49
CA GLU A 275 -23.68 -27.68 6.22
C GLU A 275 -25.20 -27.91 6.27
N THR A 276 -25.71 -28.59 7.30
CA THR A 276 -27.13 -28.98 7.35
C THR A 276 -27.98 -28.03 8.19
N SER A 277 -27.36 -27.15 8.99
CA SER A 277 -28.02 -26.37 10.04
C SER A 277 -28.70 -27.21 11.13
N GLU A 278 -28.44 -28.53 11.17
CA GLU A 278 -29.04 -29.43 12.16
C GLU A 278 -28.31 -29.32 13.50
N LEU A 279 -29.07 -29.36 14.60
CA LEU A 279 -28.53 -29.52 15.94
C LEU A 279 -27.93 -30.92 16.07
N LEU A 280 -26.62 -30.98 16.35
CA LEU A 280 -25.87 -32.23 16.50
C LEU A 280 -25.78 -32.66 17.95
N ASN A 281 -25.54 -31.72 18.86
CA ASN A 281 -25.40 -32.00 20.28
C ASN A 281 -25.72 -30.75 21.11
N ARG A 282 -26.07 -30.92 22.39
CA ARG A 282 -26.20 -29.83 23.35
C ARG A 282 -25.73 -30.27 24.73
N GLN A 283 -25.07 -29.36 25.44
CA GLN A 283 -24.62 -29.57 26.81
C GLN A 283 -25.12 -28.45 27.71
N VAL A 284 -25.66 -28.81 28.86
CA VAL A 284 -25.96 -27.84 29.93
C VAL A 284 -24.66 -27.61 30.69
N ILE A 285 -24.23 -26.35 30.76
CA ILE A 285 -22.98 -25.97 31.42
C ILE A 285 -23.10 -26.29 32.93
N PRO A 286 -22.13 -26.99 33.54
CA PRO A 286 -22.26 -27.57 34.88
C PRO A 286 -22.02 -26.55 36.01
N ILE A 287 -21.92 -25.26 35.68
CA ILE A 287 -21.70 -24.18 36.63
C ILE A 287 -22.68 -23.03 36.39
N GLN A 288 -22.89 -22.24 37.43
CA GLN A 288 -23.62 -20.99 37.32
C GLN A 288 -22.73 -19.92 36.71
N LEU A 289 -23.26 -19.22 35.72
CA LEU A 289 -22.66 -18.02 35.13
C LEU A 289 -23.57 -16.84 35.46
N GLU A 290 -23.00 -15.71 35.88
CA GLU A 290 -23.79 -14.51 36.14
C GLU A 290 -23.91 -13.63 34.89
N GLY A 291 -25.12 -13.11 34.65
CA GLY A 291 -25.38 -12.19 33.53
C GLY A 291 -25.74 -12.91 32.23
N TYR A 292 -25.50 -12.23 31.11
CA TYR A 292 -25.63 -12.78 29.76
C TYR A 292 -24.24 -13.17 29.25
N VAL A 293 -24.04 -14.35 28.68
CA VAL A 293 -22.73 -14.68 28.09
C VAL A 293 -22.76 -14.28 26.62
N GLU A 294 -22.19 -13.11 26.32
CA GLU A 294 -22.35 -12.39 25.05
C GLU A 294 -21.04 -12.44 24.24
N GLY A 295 -20.58 -13.67 23.99
CA GLY A 295 -19.31 -13.93 23.32
C GLY A 295 -18.73 -15.30 23.65
N LEU A 296 -17.97 -15.89 22.72
CA LEU A 296 -17.30 -17.17 22.89
C LEU A 296 -15.92 -17.13 22.22
N ALA A 297 -14.86 -17.18 23.03
CA ALA A 297 -13.53 -17.55 22.55
C ALA A 297 -13.33 -19.06 22.72
N TRP A 298 -12.69 -19.71 21.76
CA TRP A 298 -12.56 -21.16 21.76
C TRP A 298 -11.18 -21.64 21.28
N LYS A 299 -10.85 -22.89 21.64
CA LYS A 299 -9.65 -23.61 21.20
C LYS A 299 -9.92 -25.11 21.17
N LYS A 300 -9.36 -25.83 20.20
CA LYS A 300 -9.21 -27.29 20.29
C LYS A 300 -7.95 -27.64 21.07
N ASN A 301 -8.09 -28.48 22.09
CA ASN A 301 -6.93 -29.03 22.79
C ASN A 301 -6.22 -30.10 21.96
N ALA A 302 -5.11 -30.64 22.46
CA ALA A 302 -4.33 -31.67 21.75
C ALA A 302 -5.10 -32.98 21.48
N ALA A 303 -6.22 -33.22 22.16
CA ALA A 303 -7.10 -34.36 21.93
C ALA A 303 -8.24 -34.04 20.93
N GLY A 304 -8.28 -32.83 20.38
CA GLY A 304 -9.35 -32.35 19.49
C GLY A 304 -10.63 -31.94 20.23
N GLU A 305 -10.59 -31.81 21.56
CA GLU A 305 -11.76 -31.40 22.36
C GLU A 305 -11.87 -29.87 22.38
N MET A 306 -13.10 -29.38 22.28
CA MET A 306 -13.44 -27.96 22.26
C MET A 306 -13.44 -27.38 23.67
N LEU A 307 -12.57 -26.39 23.86
CA LEU A 307 -12.49 -25.57 25.06
C LEU A 307 -13.08 -24.19 24.75
N PHE A 308 -13.96 -23.71 25.63
CA PHE A 308 -14.54 -22.37 25.56
C PHE A 308 -14.17 -21.56 26.79
N VAL A 309 -13.84 -20.28 26.60
CA VAL A 309 -13.65 -19.34 27.71
C VAL A 309 -15.01 -18.82 28.14
N LEU A 310 -15.38 -19.06 29.40
CA LEU A 310 -16.66 -18.62 29.96
C LEU A 310 -16.45 -17.67 31.14
N PRO A 311 -17.08 -16.48 31.13
CA PRO A 311 -17.10 -15.58 32.28
C PRO A 311 -18.04 -16.13 33.35
N THR A 312 -17.59 -16.21 34.61
CA THR A 312 -18.46 -16.66 35.70
C THR A 312 -19.23 -15.51 36.34
N ALA A 313 -18.80 -14.27 36.11
CA ALA A 313 -19.41 -13.03 36.63
C ALA A 313 -19.85 -12.10 35.47
N ARG A 314 -20.89 -11.27 35.71
CA ARG A 314 -21.41 -10.32 34.70
C ARG A 314 -20.35 -9.29 34.27
N GLN A 315 -19.53 -8.87 35.22
CA GLN A 315 -18.36 -8.06 34.96
C GLN A 315 -17.14 -8.88 35.33
N GLY A 316 -16.12 -8.79 34.49
CA GLY A 316 -14.89 -9.55 34.58
C GLY A 316 -14.25 -9.46 35.97
N GLY A 317 -13.40 -10.43 36.19
CA GLY A 317 -12.95 -10.89 37.48
C GLY A 317 -12.57 -12.33 37.22
N THR A 318 -13.55 -13.23 37.24
CA THR A 318 -13.29 -14.67 37.17
C THR A 318 -13.83 -15.34 35.90
N TYR A 319 -13.02 -16.20 35.30
CA TYR A 319 -13.30 -16.97 34.08
C TYR A 319 -12.92 -18.45 34.28
N VAL A 320 -13.49 -19.32 33.46
CA VAL A 320 -13.13 -20.75 33.40
C VAL A 320 -12.96 -21.22 31.96
N LEU A 321 -12.24 -22.32 31.77
CA LEU A 321 -12.26 -23.08 30.53
C LEU A 321 -13.31 -24.18 30.64
N TYR A 322 -14.29 -24.18 29.75
CA TYR A 322 -15.30 -25.22 29.65
C TYR A 322 -14.98 -26.19 28.51
N ASN A 323 -14.87 -27.47 28.82
CA ASN A 323 -14.67 -28.55 27.85
C ASN A 323 -16.03 -29.12 27.44
N PHE A 324 -16.39 -28.96 26.16
CA PHE A 324 -17.71 -29.34 25.65
C PHE A 324 -17.92 -30.86 25.62
N GLU A 325 -16.92 -31.62 25.16
CA GLU A 325 -17.01 -33.07 25.02
C GLU A 325 -17.10 -33.77 26.40
N LYS A 326 -16.33 -33.29 27.38
CA LYS A 326 -16.30 -33.85 28.74
C LYS A 326 -17.37 -33.27 29.66
N ASN A 327 -17.96 -32.14 29.30
CA ASN A 327 -18.85 -31.36 30.13
C ASN A 327 -18.24 -31.02 31.50
N THR A 328 -17.00 -30.53 31.49
CA THR A 328 -16.23 -30.18 32.70
C THR A 328 -15.66 -28.77 32.60
N VAL A 329 -15.42 -28.13 33.74
CA VAL A 329 -14.75 -26.82 33.82
C VAL A 329 -13.37 -26.93 34.47
N SER A 330 -12.46 -26.04 34.10
CA SER A 330 -11.16 -25.89 34.75
C SER A 330 -11.29 -25.21 36.13
N ASP A 331 -10.16 -25.12 36.84
CA ASP A 331 -10.02 -24.14 37.91
C ASP A 331 -10.21 -22.71 37.35
N PRO A 332 -10.79 -21.80 38.15
CA PRO A 332 -11.00 -20.42 37.74
C PRO A 332 -9.69 -19.64 37.62
N PHE A 333 -9.67 -18.67 36.70
CA PHE A 333 -8.58 -17.73 36.51
C PHE A 333 -9.11 -16.31 36.28
N GLU A 334 -8.26 -15.30 36.42
CA GLU A 334 -8.69 -13.90 36.42
C GLU A 334 -8.39 -13.16 35.11
N MET A 335 -9.37 -12.40 34.61
CA MET A 335 -9.19 -11.45 33.51
C MET A 335 -10.00 -10.17 33.76
N LEU A 336 -9.50 -9.04 33.27
CA LEU A 336 -10.24 -7.80 33.17
C LEU A 336 -11.20 -7.86 31.98
N GLY A 337 -12.30 -7.12 32.06
CA GLY A 337 -13.28 -7.00 30.99
C GLY A 337 -14.69 -7.25 31.47
N SER A 338 -15.60 -7.58 30.56
CA SER A 338 -16.96 -7.99 30.90
C SER A 338 -17.25 -9.40 30.41
N ASN A 339 -18.49 -9.84 30.62
CA ASN A 339 -19.11 -11.00 30.01
C ASN A 339 -19.17 -11.02 28.45
N LYS A 340 -18.64 -9.98 27.79
CA LYS A 340 -18.52 -9.88 26.33
C LYS A 340 -17.09 -10.12 25.94
N LEU A 341 -16.87 -11.20 25.20
CA LEU A 341 -15.56 -11.57 24.72
C LEU A 341 -15.60 -12.09 23.29
N GLY A 342 -14.47 -11.93 22.61
CA GLY A 342 -14.25 -12.53 21.30
C GLY A 342 -12.79 -12.95 21.18
N MET A 343 -12.46 -13.49 20.03
CA MET A 343 -11.08 -13.72 19.63
C MET A 343 -10.84 -13.10 18.27
N ASP A 344 -9.57 -12.97 17.89
CA ASP A 344 -9.21 -12.57 16.54
C ASP A 344 -9.23 -13.75 15.58
N ASN A 345 -9.20 -13.46 14.28
CA ASN A 345 -9.16 -14.45 13.20
C ASN A 345 -7.85 -15.26 13.14
N THR A 346 -6.78 -14.84 13.83
CA THR A 346 -5.48 -15.52 13.77
C THR A 346 -5.19 -16.40 14.99
N GLY A 347 -6.04 -16.35 16.03
CA GLY A 347 -5.79 -17.04 17.30
C GLY A 347 -4.63 -16.44 18.08
N SER A 348 -4.41 -15.14 17.95
CA SER A 348 -3.37 -14.39 18.66
C SER A 348 -3.92 -13.66 19.89
N PHE A 349 -5.18 -13.22 19.83
CA PHE A 349 -5.77 -12.33 20.82
C PHE A 349 -7.14 -12.81 21.30
N ILE A 350 -7.39 -12.61 22.60
CA ILE A 350 -8.73 -12.58 23.17
C ILE A 350 -9.06 -11.14 23.55
N VAL A 351 -10.23 -10.68 23.13
CA VAL A 351 -10.72 -9.32 23.36
C VAL A 351 -11.88 -9.34 24.37
N THR A 352 -11.86 -8.43 25.34
CA THR A 352 -12.96 -8.25 26.31
C THR A 352 -13.33 -6.76 26.44
N ILE A 353 -14.58 -6.44 26.76
CA ILE A 353 -15.07 -5.05 26.87
C ILE A 353 -14.63 -4.39 28.19
N LYS A 354 -14.07 -3.18 28.11
CA LYS A 354 -13.75 -2.31 29.25
C LYS A 354 -14.87 -1.30 29.49
N THR A 355 -15.19 -1.06 30.77
CA THR A 355 -15.99 0.07 31.25
C THR A 355 -15.14 0.94 32.19
N ASP A 356 -15.49 2.22 32.36
CA ASP A 356 -14.72 3.13 33.22
C ASP A 356 -15.02 2.95 34.71
N GLU A 357 -16.25 2.54 35.03
CA GLU A 357 -16.66 2.27 36.41
C GLU A 357 -17.14 0.83 36.58
N GLN A 358 -16.82 0.26 37.74
CA GLN A 358 -17.34 -1.03 38.14
C GLN A 358 -18.85 -0.95 38.34
N GLY A 359 -19.59 -1.94 37.82
CA GLY A 359 -21.05 -2.02 37.86
C GLY A 359 -21.78 -1.44 36.64
N GLN A 360 -21.09 -0.70 35.76
CA GLN A 360 -21.69 -0.15 34.53
C GLN A 360 -22.01 -1.21 33.47
N ASP A 361 -23.17 -1.09 32.82
CA ASP A 361 -23.58 -2.06 31.80
C ASP A 361 -22.69 -1.99 30.55
N PRO A 362 -21.91 -3.05 30.21
CA PRO A 362 -20.97 -3.01 29.10
C PRO A 362 -21.64 -2.80 27.74
N ASN A 363 -22.94 -3.09 27.61
CA ASN A 363 -23.69 -2.83 26.38
C ASN A 363 -23.79 -1.33 26.07
N THR A 364 -23.86 -0.46 27.09
CA THR A 364 -24.09 0.99 26.93
C THR A 364 -22.90 1.85 27.36
N TYR A 365 -22.07 1.34 28.28
CA TYR A 365 -20.99 2.10 28.91
C TYR A 365 -19.59 1.60 28.54
N ALA A 366 -19.45 0.84 27.46
CA ALA A 366 -18.14 0.46 26.95
C ALA A 366 -17.30 1.71 26.65
N SER A 367 -16.09 1.75 27.20
CA SER A 367 -15.11 2.82 27.01
C SER A 367 -13.80 2.33 26.40
N GLY A 368 -13.66 1.03 26.21
CA GLY A 368 -12.48 0.42 25.62
C GLY A 368 -12.58 -1.09 25.51
N VAL A 369 -11.45 -1.72 25.22
CA VAL A 369 -11.25 -3.17 25.31
C VAL A 369 -9.92 -3.53 25.97
N TYR A 370 -9.86 -4.73 26.52
CA TYR A 370 -8.62 -5.39 26.93
C TYR A 370 -8.27 -6.48 25.92
N LEU A 371 -7.01 -6.53 25.49
CA LEU A 371 -6.46 -7.54 24.60
C LEU A 371 -5.50 -8.45 25.36
N TYR A 372 -5.82 -9.73 25.40
CA TYR A 372 -5.05 -10.77 26.06
C TYR A 372 -4.37 -11.68 25.05
N ASP A 373 -3.20 -12.20 25.38
CA ASP A 373 -2.55 -13.26 24.61
C ASP A 373 -3.43 -14.52 24.62
N TYR A 374 -3.83 -15.00 23.44
CA TYR A 374 -4.74 -16.12 23.27
C TYR A 374 -4.26 -17.39 23.98
N GLU A 375 -3.00 -17.78 23.77
CA GLU A 375 -2.42 -19.00 24.34
C GLU A 375 -2.37 -18.94 25.87
N SER A 376 -1.99 -17.79 26.43
CA SER A 376 -1.91 -17.58 27.88
C SER A 376 -3.25 -17.81 28.59
N VAL A 377 -4.37 -17.43 27.97
CA VAL A 377 -5.72 -17.61 28.52
C VAL A 377 -6.07 -19.10 28.55
N PHE A 378 -5.84 -19.83 27.46
CA PHE A 378 -6.11 -21.27 27.41
C PHE A 378 -5.13 -22.10 28.27
N ASN A 379 -4.02 -21.53 28.70
CA ASN A 379 -3.12 -22.11 29.70
C ASN A 379 -3.52 -21.78 31.15
N GLY A 380 -4.60 -21.00 31.37
CA GLY A 380 -5.09 -20.61 32.69
C GLY A 380 -4.28 -19.50 33.38
N GLY A 381 -3.35 -18.86 32.66
CA GLY A 381 -2.54 -17.75 33.17
C GLY A 381 -2.56 -16.56 32.21
N PRO A 382 -3.70 -15.83 32.10
CA PRO A 382 -3.86 -14.76 31.13
C PRO A 382 -2.80 -13.66 31.23
N VAL A 383 -2.23 -13.27 30.09
CA VAL A 383 -1.31 -12.14 29.95
C VAL A 383 -2.03 -11.02 29.20
N LEU A 384 -2.26 -9.90 29.89
CA LEU A 384 -2.78 -8.68 29.27
C LEU A 384 -1.69 -8.05 28.40
N LEU A 385 -1.98 -7.87 27.11
CA LEU A 385 -1.05 -7.30 26.14
C LEU A 385 -1.29 -5.80 25.92
N LYS A 386 -2.56 -5.39 25.77
CA LYS A 386 -2.91 -4.00 25.47
C LYS A 386 -4.29 -3.64 26.02
N THR A 387 -4.44 -2.38 26.41
CA THR A 387 -5.74 -1.73 26.62
C THR A 387 -5.95 -0.73 25.50
N VAL A 388 -7.12 -0.76 24.86
CA VAL A 388 -7.50 0.18 23.80
C VAL A 388 -8.71 0.98 24.30
N ASP A 389 -8.53 2.26 24.54
CA ASP A 389 -9.61 3.17 24.95
C ASP A 389 -10.23 3.84 23.71
N PHE A 390 -11.54 4.09 23.74
CA PHE A 390 -12.24 4.80 22.67
C PHE A 390 -13.29 5.77 23.21
N MET A 391 -13.67 6.76 22.40
CA MET A 391 -14.77 7.67 22.76
C MET A 391 -16.12 6.93 22.67
N ARG A 392 -16.67 6.58 23.83
CA ARG A 392 -17.98 5.90 23.96
C ARG A 392 -19.06 6.49 23.08
N ASP A 393 -19.22 7.82 23.10
CA ASP A 393 -20.31 8.49 22.38
C ASP A 393 -20.20 8.31 20.85
N TRP A 394 -18.98 8.06 20.34
CA TRP A 394 -18.75 7.79 18.93
C TRP A 394 -18.99 6.32 18.59
N ILE A 395 -18.52 5.39 19.43
CA ILE A 395 -18.59 3.95 19.16
C ILE A 395 -19.95 3.37 19.53
N VAL A 396 -20.45 3.62 20.74
CA VAL A 396 -21.77 3.14 21.19
C VAL A 396 -22.88 3.92 20.47
N SER A 397 -22.79 5.26 20.44
CA SER A 397 -23.69 6.14 19.66
C SER A 397 -25.20 5.84 19.81
N GLY A 398 -25.63 5.40 21.00
CA GLY A 398 -27.03 5.02 21.27
C GLY A 398 -27.43 3.60 20.86
N TYR A 399 -26.52 2.81 20.25
CA TYR A 399 -26.71 1.41 19.91
C TYR A 399 -25.93 0.52 20.86
N LYS A 400 -26.63 -0.40 21.52
CA LYS A 400 -26.04 -1.32 22.49
C LYS A 400 -25.00 -2.21 21.82
N ILE A 401 -23.81 -2.32 22.40
CA ILE A 401 -22.83 -3.35 22.02
C ILE A 401 -23.36 -4.69 22.52
N GLN A 402 -23.61 -5.61 21.60
CA GLN A 402 -24.08 -6.96 21.92
C GLN A 402 -22.96 -7.99 21.81
N ALA A 403 -21.97 -7.79 20.93
CA ALA A 403 -20.83 -8.70 20.82
C ALA A 403 -19.57 -8.01 20.26
N VAL A 404 -18.41 -8.63 20.45
CA VAL A 404 -17.10 -8.13 20.00
C VAL A 404 -16.27 -9.25 19.38
N THR A 405 -15.51 -8.94 18.34
CA THR A 405 -14.52 -9.85 17.70
C THR A 405 -13.37 -9.02 17.12
N MET A 406 -12.31 -9.65 16.64
CA MET A 406 -11.24 -8.96 15.89
C MET A 406 -11.00 -9.57 14.51
N VAL A 407 -10.63 -8.70 13.56
CA VAL A 407 -10.01 -9.07 12.29
C VAL A 407 -8.67 -8.36 12.22
N ASP A 408 -7.59 -9.11 12.30
CA ASP A 408 -6.22 -8.64 12.35
C ASP A 408 -6.06 -7.62 13.50
N ASP A 409 -5.79 -6.35 13.18
CA ASP A 409 -5.66 -5.22 14.10
C ASP A 409 -6.93 -4.35 14.18
N ALA A 410 -8.04 -4.76 13.56
CA ALA A 410 -9.34 -4.10 13.66
C ALA A 410 -10.24 -4.80 14.69
N ILE A 411 -10.74 -4.05 15.66
CA ILE A 411 -11.72 -4.51 16.66
C ILE A 411 -13.13 -4.19 16.16
N LEU A 412 -13.98 -5.20 16.09
CA LEU A 412 -15.34 -5.09 15.55
C LEU A 412 -16.36 -5.25 16.68
N PHE A 413 -17.29 -4.30 16.76
CA PHE A 413 -18.43 -4.34 17.66
C PHE A 413 -19.71 -4.58 16.88
N ALA A 414 -20.40 -5.67 17.18
CA ALA A 414 -21.77 -5.88 16.75
C ALA A 414 -22.70 -5.15 17.71
N GLN A 415 -23.56 -4.31 17.15
CA GLN A 415 -24.45 -3.43 17.90
C GLN A 415 -25.87 -3.57 17.36
N GLY A 416 -26.87 -3.36 18.21
CA GLY A 416 -28.25 -3.38 17.71
C GLY A 416 -29.30 -2.80 18.65
N SER A 417 -30.45 -2.50 18.03
CA SER A 417 -31.73 -2.20 18.67
C SER A 417 -32.88 -2.52 17.68
N ASN A 418 -33.11 -1.65 16.70
CA ASN A 418 -34.08 -1.84 15.61
C ASN A 418 -33.39 -2.21 14.28
N GLU A 419 -32.08 -2.02 14.19
CA GLU A 419 -31.21 -2.41 13.09
C GLU A 419 -29.93 -2.99 13.66
N THR A 420 -29.21 -3.79 12.86
CA THR A 420 -27.89 -4.30 13.24
C THR A 420 -26.81 -3.37 12.70
N MET A 421 -25.80 -3.09 13.50
CA MET A 421 -24.66 -2.28 13.12
C MET A 421 -23.37 -3.02 13.45
N ILE A 422 -22.35 -2.84 12.60
CA ILE A 422 -20.98 -3.25 12.89
C ILE A 422 -20.10 -2.01 12.81
N THR A 423 -19.47 -1.68 13.94
CA THR A 423 -18.44 -0.62 14.01
C THR A 423 -17.08 -1.27 14.16
N ALA A 424 -16.14 -0.94 13.27
CA ALA A 424 -14.75 -1.34 13.35
C ALA A 424 -13.88 -0.17 13.82
N ILE A 425 -12.99 -0.42 14.77
CA ILE A 425 -11.97 0.52 15.25
C ILE A 425 -10.58 -0.07 15.10
N ASP A 426 -9.56 0.79 15.05
CA ASP A 426 -8.16 0.37 15.12
C ASP A 426 -7.69 0.22 16.58
N LEU A 427 -6.43 -0.19 16.76
CA LEU A 427 -5.80 -0.36 18.06
C LEU A 427 -5.46 0.97 18.78
N ASP A 428 -5.71 2.11 18.15
CA ASP A 428 -5.61 3.45 18.76
C ASP A 428 -6.98 3.99 19.19
N GLY A 429 -8.05 3.20 18.99
CA GLY A 429 -9.41 3.54 19.39
C GLY A 429 -10.16 4.39 18.37
N LEU A 430 -9.63 4.56 17.16
CA LEU A 430 -10.24 5.38 16.12
C LEU A 430 -11.16 4.54 15.24
N GLN A 431 -12.32 5.09 14.88
CA GLN A 431 -13.27 4.41 14.00
C GLN A 431 -12.74 4.30 12.57
N ILE A 432 -12.57 3.07 12.10
CA ILE A 432 -12.21 2.75 10.72
C ILE A 432 -13.45 2.76 9.83
N LYS A 433 -14.49 2.04 10.26
CA LYS A 433 -15.69 1.81 9.46
C LYS A 433 -16.92 1.63 10.36
N ARG A 434 -18.06 2.06 9.85
CA ARG A 434 -19.37 1.73 10.41
C ARG A 434 -20.27 1.28 9.28
N SER A 435 -20.96 0.15 9.47
CA SER A 435 -21.96 -0.38 8.56
C SER A 435 -23.24 -0.63 9.34
N SER A 436 -24.38 -0.20 8.79
CA SER A 436 -25.71 -0.49 9.34
C SER A 436 -26.51 -1.29 8.33
N LEU A 437 -27.16 -2.34 8.80
CA LEU A 437 -28.03 -3.20 8.03
C LEU A 437 -29.41 -3.22 8.67
N LYS A 438 -30.40 -2.85 7.86
CA LYS A 438 -31.81 -2.83 8.25
C LYS A 438 -32.41 -4.20 8.04
N LYS A 439 -33.57 -4.44 8.65
CA LYS A 439 -34.31 -5.69 8.51
C LYS A 439 -34.62 -6.05 7.04
N SER A 440 -34.83 -5.05 6.18
CA SER A 440 -35.02 -5.23 4.74
C SER A 440 -33.78 -5.76 4.01
N ASP A 441 -32.57 -5.45 4.48
CA ASP A 441 -31.32 -5.98 3.92
C ASP A 441 -31.16 -7.48 4.19
N TYR A 442 -31.78 -7.97 5.27
CA TYR A 442 -31.87 -9.40 5.59
C TYR A 442 -33.07 -10.11 4.96
N ALA A 443 -33.99 -9.41 4.30
CA ALA A 443 -35.26 -10.00 3.86
C ALA A 443 -35.09 -11.20 2.92
N SER A 444 -34.09 -11.14 2.03
CA SER A 444 -33.74 -12.26 1.12
C SER A 444 -33.08 -13.44 1.84
N VAL A 445 -32.30 -13.16 2.89
CA VAL A 445 -31.55 -14.13 3.70
C VAL A 445 -32.45 -14.85 4.71
N LEU A 446 -33.41 -14.12 5.30
CA LEU A 446 -34.36 -14.61 6.30
C LEU A 446 -35.69 -15.12 5.71
N GLU A 447 -35.81 -15.12 4.37
CA GLU A 447 -37.04 -15.47 3.63
C GLU A 447 -38.27 -14.77 4.21
N ILE A 448 -38.17 -13.46 4.48
CA ILE A 448 -39.27 -12.67 5.02
C ILE A 448 -40.16 -12.25 3.84
N THR A 449 -41.32 -12.90 3.70
CA THR A 449 -42.20 -12.77 2.52
C THR A 449 -43.28 -11.69 2.65
N SER A 450 -43.37 -10.99 3.79
CA SER A 450 -44.39 -9.97 4.06
C SER A 450 -43.76 -8.60 4.32
N ALA A 451 -44.52 -7.53 4.08
CA ALA A 451 -44.15 -6.15 4.37
C ALA A 451 -43.50 -6.09 5.75
N VAL A 452 -42.20 -5.83 5.76
CA VAL A 452 -41.39 -5.78 6.97
C VAL A 452 -41.80 -4.51 7.69
N ASP A 453 -42.40 -4.65 8.87
CA ASP A 453 -42.48 -3.53 9.79
C ASP A 453 -41.05 -3.23 10.24
N ASP A 454 -40.54 -2.06 9.86
CA ASP A 454 -39.21 -1.58 10.24
C ASP A 454 -39.15 -1.25 11.75
N ASP A 455 -40.28 -1.25 12.46
CA ASP A 455 -40.37 -1.06 13.91
C ASP A 455 -40.11 -2.34 14.73
N THR A 456 -39.91 -3.50 14.09
CA THR A 456 -39.59 -4.75 14.78
C THR A 456 -38.11 -4.82 15.19
N ILE A 457 -37.84 -5.19 16.44
CA ILE A 457 -36.50 -5.39 17.00
C ILE A 457 -35.69 -6.41 16.18
N MET A 458 -34.45 -6.03 15.87
CA MET A 458 -33.45 -6.86 15.22
C MET A 458 -32.12 -6.68 15.94
N GLU A 459 -31.68 -7.73 16.62
CA GLU A 459 -30.52 -7.68 17.50
C GLU A 459 -29.47 -8.71 17.07
N PRO A 460 -28.19 -8.31 17.01
CA PRO A 460 -27.11 -9.28 16.94
C PRO A 460 -26.92 -9.92 18.31
N GLU A 461 -26.75 -11.25 18.33
CA GLU A 461 -26.62 -12.09 19.52
C GLU A 461 -25.33 -12.92 19.47
N GLY A 462 -24.30 -12.35 18.85
CA GLY A 462 -23.01 -13.00 18.64
C GLY A 462 -22.35 -12.54 17.35
N ILE A 463 -21.04 -12.34 17.41
CA ILE A 463 -20.18 -12.11 16.25
C ILE A 463 -18.87 -12.87 16.46
N CYS A 464 -18.38 -13.50 15.41
CA CYS A 464 -17.08 -14.17 15.44
C CYS A 464 -16.45 -14.14 14.05
N THR A 465 -15.20 -14.55 13.95
CA THR A 465 -14.52 -14.80 12.68
C THR A 465 -14.33 -16.30 12.48
N TYR A 466 -14.17 -16.70 11.22
CA TYR A 466 -13.76 -18.05 10.85
C TYR A 466 -13.02 -18.02 9.50
N GLU A 467 -12.22 -19.03 9.22
CA GLU A 467 -11.56 -19.17 7.93
C GLU A 467 -12.41 -19.99 6.95
N SER A 468 -12.55 -19.51 5.71
CA SER A 468 -13.16 -20.24 4.61
C SER A 468 -12.32 -20.08 3.35
N ASN A 469 -11.81 -21.19 2.81
CA ASN A 469 -10.95 -21.23 1.61
C ASN A 469 -9.75 -20.27 1.67
N GLY A 470 -9.07 -20.17 2.82
CA GLY A 470 -7.92 -19.26 2.96
C GLY A 470 -8.30 -17.78 3.15
N LYS A 471 -9.58 -17.48 3.42
CA LYS A 471 -10.06 -16.11 3.65
C LYS A 471 -10.75 -16.00 5.01
N THR A 472 -10.47 -14.93 5.72
CA THR A 472 -11.23 -14.55 6.92
C THR A 472 -12.65 -14.13 6.53
N VAL A 473 -13.63 -14.69 7.22
CA VAL A 473 -15.03 -14.32 7.12
C VAL A 473 -15.53 -13.90 8.50
N ILE A 474 -16.38 -12.87 8.52
CA ILE A 474 -17.08 -12.46 9.74
C ILE A 474 -18.45 -13.13 9.75
N ALA A 475 -18.78 -13.84 10.81
CA ALA A 475 -20.10 -14.39 11.03
C ALA A 475 -20.82 -13.63 12.14
N GLN A 476 -22.12 -13.40 11.96
CA GLN A 476 -22.98 -12.76 12.93
C GLN A 476 -24.23 -13.60 13.14
N LEU A 477 -24.60 -13.82 14.41
CA LEU A 477 -25.88 -14.38 14.78
C LEU A 477 -26.89 -13.24 14.91
N VAL A 478 -27.91 -13.24 14.07
CA VAL A 478 -28.95 -12.20 14.04
C VAL A 478 -30.27 -12.81 14.47
N CYS A 479 -30.96 -12.14 15.40
CA CYS A 479 -32.26 -12.56 15.91
C CYS A 479 -33.31 -11.48 15.65
N THR A 480 -34.51 -11.90 15.24
CA THR A 480 -35.68 -11.03 15.04
C THR A 480 -36.96 -11.85 15.22
N GLU A 481 -37.98 -11.32 15.92
CA GLU A 481 -39.29 -11.92 16.22
C GLU A 481 -39.51 -13.38 15.75
N GLY A 482 -39.08 -14.34 16.56
CA GLY A 482 -39.31 -15.77 16.34
C GLY A 482 -38.37 -16.46 15.36
N LYS A 483 -37.45 -15.73 14.70
CA LYS A 483 -36.42 -16.25 13.80
C LYS A 483 -35.00 -15.89 14.25
N ALA A 484 -34.05 -16.79 14.00
CA ALA A 484 -32.63 -16.56 14.18
C ALA A 484 -31.86 -17.14 12.99
N CYS A 485 -30.75 -16.51 12.62
CA CYS A 485 -29.87 -17.04 11.58
C CYS A 485 -28.44 -16.63 11.83
N VAL A 486 -27.52 -17.47 11.37
CA VAL A 486 -26.12 -17.09 11.22
C VAL A 486 -25.93 -16.56 9.81
N VAL A 487 -25.40 -15.34 9.70
CA VAL A 487 -25.04 -14.72 8.43
C VAL A 487 -23.54 -14.53 8.36
N SER A 488 -22.99 -14.54 7.15
CA SER A 488 -21.63 -14.10 6.88
C SER A 488 -21.64 -12.68 6.32
N HIS A 489 -20.72 -11.84 6.77
CA HIS A 489 -20.43 -10.53 6.21
C HIS A 489 -19.20 -10.57 5.30
N GLY A 490 -19.17 -9.67 4.32
CA GLY A 490 -17.95 -9.34 3.59
C GLY A 490 -17.47 -10.37 2.55
N ILE A 491 -18.37 -11.21 2.04
CA ILE A 491 -18.09 -12.12 0.92
C ILE A 491 -18.67 -11.54 -0.38
N SER A 492 -17.83 -11.49 -1.43
CA SER A 492 -18.23 -11.12 -2.80
C SER A 492 -19.13 -12.23 -3.40
N PRO A 493 -20.21 -11.89 -4.14
CA PRO A 493 -21.08 -12.83 -4.85
C PRO A 493 -20.38 -13.85 -5.78
N ASP A 494 -19.08 -13.73 -6.01
CA ASP A 494 -18.29 -14.62 -6.87
C ASP A 494 -17.67 -15.81 -6.10
N ASP A 495 -17.65 -15.79 -4.75
CA ASP A 495 -17.13 -16.90 -3.92
C ASP A 495 -18.26 -17.89 -3.56
N SER A 496 -18.31 -18.99 -4.30
CA SER A 496 -19.35 -20.03 -4.27
C SER A 496 -19.52 -20.85 -2.97
N MET A 497 -19.10 -20.37 -1.80
CA MET A 497 -18.92 -21.21 -0.59
C MET A 497 -19.78 -20.85 0.63
N VAL A 498 -20.86 -20.09 0.46
CA VAL A 498 -21.94 -20.00 1.47
C VAL A 498 -23.26 -20.40 0.81
N LYS A 499 -23.92 -21.46 1.32
CA LYS A 499 -25.12 -22.09 0.71
C LYS A 499 -26.20 -21.06 0.37
N VAL A 500 -26.26 -20.71 -0.92
CA VAL A 500 -27.36 -19.98 -1.55
C VAL A 500 -28.58 -20.90 -1.62
N VAL A 501 -29.43 -20.89 -0.61
CA VAL A 501 -30.84 -21.27 -0.78
C VAL A 501 -31.61 -20.02 -1.16
N SER A 502 -31.63 -19.72 -2.46
CA SER A 502 -32.88 -19.36 -3.13
C SER A 502 -32.73 -19.57 -4.64
N ARG A 503 -33.77 -20.18 -5.22
CA ARG A 503 -33.94 -20.40 -6.67
C ARG A 503 -33.82 -19.09 -7.46
N PRO A 504 -33.50 -19.17 -8.77
CA PRO A 504 -32.77 -18.12 -9.47
C PRO A 504 -33.61 -16.85 -9.59
N LEU A 505 -33.09 -15.75 -9.07
CA LEU A 505 -33.39 -14.45 -9.65
C LEU A 505 -32.66 -14.38 -10.99
N GLN A 506 -33.38 -14.75 -12.06
CA GLN A 506 -33.14 -14.10 -13.34
C GLN A 506 -33.14 -12.59 -13.08
N THR A 507 -32.09 -11.93 -13.58
CA THR A 507 -31.82 -10.49 -13.55
C THR A 507 -31.17 -9.93 -12.27
N LYS A 508 -29.83 -10.02 -12.22
CA LYS A 508 -28.95 -8.87 -11.94
C LYS A 508 -27.53 -9.23 -12.42
N ASN A 509 -27.02 -8.34 -13.26
CA ASN A 509 -25.91 -8.56 -14.20
C ASN A 509 -24.55 -8.56 -13.46
N PRO A 510 -23.67 -9.58 -13.63
CA PRO A 510 -22.43 -9.78 -12.86
C PRO A 510 -21.24 -8.91 -13.31
N PHE A 511 -21.45 -7.62 -13.62
CA PHE A 511 -20.43 -6.79 -14.26
C PHE A 511 -19.75 -5.73 -13.36
N MET A 512 -20.02 -5.71 -12.05
CA MET A 512 -19.56 -4.61 -11.17
C MET A 512 -18.54 -4.99 -10.08
N GLU A 513 -18.03 -6.22 -10.02
CA GLU A 513 -17.02 -6.58 -8.99
C GLU A 513 -15.58 -6.74 -9.48
N LEU A 514 -15.29 -6.57 -10.78
CA LEU A 514 -13.93 -6.76 -11.32
C LEU A 514 -13.26 -5.51 -11.91
N LEU A 515 -13.76 -4.30 -11.68
CA LEU A 515 -13.07 -3.09 -12.14
C LEU A 515 -13.00 -2.06 -11.02
N GLY A 516 -11.86 -2.04 -10.35
CA GLY A 516 -11.47 -1.00 -9.42
C GLY A 516 -11.64 0.40 -10.02
N TYR A 517 -11.73 1.37 -9.11
CA TYR A 517 -11.93 2.80 -9.28
C TYR A 517 -10.96 3.53 -10.24
N SER A 518 -10.17 2.81 -11.03
CA SER A 518 -9.10 3.31 -11.90
C SER A 518 -9.43 3.28 -13.41
N ILE A 519 -10.49 2.59 -13.86
CA ILE A 519 -10.69 2.33 -15.32
C ILE A 519 -11.89 3.09 -15.96
N LEU A 520 -12.71 3.83 -15.19
CA LEU A 520 -13.85 4.57 -15.75
C LEU A 520 -13.50 5.88 -16.49
N GLN A 521 -12.27 6.03 -17.02
CA GLN A 521 -11.88 7.23 -17.76
C GLN A 521 -11.84 7.14 -19.29
N SER A 522 -12.11 6.02 -19.97
CA SER A 522 -12.02 6.08 -21.44
C SER A 522 -12.75 5.07 -22.32
N THR A 523 -13.44 4.04 -21.81
CA THR A 523 -14.02 3.02 -22.71
C THR A 523 -15.48 2.73 -22.41
N ARG A 524 -16.33 2.91 -23.44
CA ARG A 524 -17.73 2.48 -23.44
C ARG A 524 -17.80 0.96 -23.23
N PRO A 525 -18.51 0.44 -22.21
CA PRO A 525 -18.82 -0.97 -22.14
C PRO A 525 -19.67 -1.36 -23.35
N ASN A 526 -19.25 -2.39 -24.08
CA ASN A 526 -19.98 -2.91 -25.23
C ASN A 526 -21.33 -3.47 -24.76
N GLY A 527 -22.42 -2.71 -24.94
CA GLY A 527 -23.79 -3.15 -24.66
C GLY A 527 -24.69 -2.17 -23.89
N SER A 528 -24.17 -1.09 -23.32
CA SER A 528 -25.00 -0.10 -22.61
C SER A 528 -25.86 0.73 -23.59
N PRO A 529 -27.17 0.92 -23.35
CA PRO A 529 -28.01 1.75 -24.22
C PRO A 529 -27.50 3.20 -24.27
N LYS A 530 -27.24 3.71 -25.48
CA LYS A 530 -26.85 5.10 -25.71
C LYS A 530 -28.09 5.98 -25.76
N ILE A 531 -28.10 7.06 -24.99
CA ILE A 531 -29.09 8.14 -25.04
C ILE A 531 -28.42 9.36 -25.70
N ASP A 532 -28.96 9.82 -26.82
CA ASP A 532 -28.44 10.97 -27.58
C ASP A 532 -29.41 12.15 -27.48
N LEU A 533 -28.95 13.24 -26.87
CA LEU A 533 -29.69 14.48 -26.64
C LEU A 533 -28.97 15.65 -27.33
N SER A 534 -29.05 15.70 -28.66
CA SER A 534 -28.37 16.70 -29.51
C SER A 534 -29.31 17.80 -30.07
N GLY A 535 -30.58 17.85 -29.66
CA GLY A 535 -31.57 18.85 -30.13
C GLY A 535 -31.90 19.97 -29.11
N THR A 536 -32.41 21.11 -29.59
CA THR A 536 -32.60 22.36 -28.81
C THR A 536 -33.79 22.40 -27.85
N ASP A 537 -34.70 21.41 -27.90
CA ASP A 537 -35.88 21.34 -27.03
C ASP A 537 -35.88 20.10 -26.11
N LYS A 538 -34.69 19.62 -25.75
CA LYS A 538 -34.52 18.44 -24.89
C LYS A 538 -34.22 18.87 -23.44
N ASN A 539 -34.66 18.04 -22.49
CA ASN A 539 -34.44 18.22 -21.07
C ASN A 539 -33.76 16.97 -20.50
N LEU A 540 -32.55 17.15 -19.94
CA LEU A 540 -31.75 16.04 -19.42
C LEU A 540 -32.45 15.36 -18.24
N PHE A 541 -33.02 16.16 -17.33
CA PHE A 541 -33.75 15.67 -16.16
C PHE A 541 -34.93 14.80 -16.56
N GLU A 542 -35.83 15.32 -17.42
CA GLU A 542 -37.03 14.60 -17.85
C GLU A 542 -36.68 13.33 -18.63
N THR A 543 -35.60 13.36 -19.42
CA THR A 543 -35.13 12.18 -20.15
C THR A 543 -34.74 11.07 -19.19
N ILE A 544 -33.96 11.40 -18.15
CA ILE A 544 -33.49 10.46 -17.14
C ILE A 544 -34.65 9.98 -16.25
N GLN A 545 -35.56 10.89 -15.88
CA GLN A 545 -36.75 10.56 -15.11
C GLN A 545 -37.68 9.58 -15.85
N ASN A 546 -37.78 9.67 -17.17
CA ASN A 546 -38.64 8.79 -17.96
C ASN A 546 -38.00 7.43 -18.29
N LEU A 547 -36.78 7.14 -17.79
CA LEU A 547 -36.21 5.80 -17.90
C LEU A 547 -36.92 4.84 -16.94
N THR A 548 -37.51 3.80 -17.51
CA THR A 548 -38.35 2.82 -16.80
C THR A 548 -37.55 1.66 -16.19
N THR A 549 -36.28 1.52 -16.58
CA THR A 549 -35.43 0.39 -16.21
C THR A 549 -34.22 0.88 -15.42
N ALA A 550 -33.92 0.23 -14.30
CA ALA A 550 -32.69 0.50 -13.54
C ALA A 550 -31.47 -0.03 -14.31
N GLY A 551 -30.35 0.70 -14.29
CA GLY A 551 -29.15 0.30 -15.04
C GLY A 551 -28.25 1.46 -15.46
N PHE A 552 -27.20 1.12 -16.20
CA PHE A 552 -26.22 2.06 -16.74
C PHE A 552 -26.57 2.47 -18.16
N TYR A 553 -26.60 3.78 -18.37
CA TYR A 553 -26.83 4.41 -19.66
C TYR A 553 -25.65 5.31 -19.99
N PHE A 554 -25.22 5.29 -21.25
CA PHE A 554 -24.27 6.28 -21.74
C PHE A 554 -25.04 7.44 -22.35
N ILE A 555 -24.77 8.66 -21.91
CA ILE A 555 -25.45 9.85 -22.40
C ILE A 555 -24.49 10.76 -23.17
N VAL A 556 -24.99 11.28 -24.27
CA VAL A 556 -24.37 12.36 -25.03
C VAL A 556 -25.37 13.50 -25.08
N THR A 557 -24.97 14.68 -24.62
CA THR A 557 -25.86 15.85 -24.58
C THR A 557 -25.14 17.13 -24.97
N ALA A 558 -25.85 18.06 -25.60
CA ALA A 558 -25.31 19.39 -25.92
C ALA A 558 -25.62 20.39 -24.78
N ASN A 559 -24.83 21.47 -24.70
CA ASN A 559 -25.07 22.55 -23.73
C ASN A 559 -26.35 23.36 -23.97
N THR A 560 -27.01 23.16 -25.11
CA THR A 560 -28.32 23.73 -25.42
C THR A 560 -29.48 22.94 -24.78
N VAL A 561 -29.20 21.78 -24.16
CA VAL A 561 -30.18 20.94 -23.47
C VAL A 561 -30.44 21.47 -22.06
N LYS A 562 -31.72 21.57 -21.67
CA LYS A 562 -32.14 22.08 -20.35
C LYS A 562 -31.67 21.14 -19.23
N ASN A 563 -31.38 21.72 -18.06
CA ASN A 563 -30.96 21.01 -16.85
C ASN A 563 -29.62 20.25 -16.96
N THR A 564 -28.67 20.82 -17.71
CA THR A 564 -27.26 20.41 -17.81
C THR A 564 -26.36 21.31 -16.94
N PRO A 565 -25.13 20.87 -16.58
CA PRO A 565 -24.15 21.69 -15.88
C PRO A 565 -23.84 23.03 -16.59
N TYR A 566 -23.70 24.11 -15.82
CA TYR A 566 -23.47 25.46 -16.36
C TYR A 566 -22.09 25.61 -17.02
N GLY A 567 -22.06 26.31 -18.15
CA GLY A 567 -20.84 26.65 -18.88
C GLY A 567 -20.17 25.49 -19.61
N ALA A 568 -20.76 24.29 -19.60
CA ALA A 568 -20.27 23.13 -20.34
C ALA A 568 -20.46 23.29 -21.86
N SER A 569 -19.68 22.55 -22.64
CA SER A 569 -19.86 22.37 -24.09
C SER A 569 -20.67 21.09 -24.35
N THR A 570 -20.32 20.29 -25.37
CA THR A 570 -20.84 18.93 -25.49
C THR A 570 -20.42 18.10 -24.27
N LEU A 571 -21.40 17.48 -23.62
CA LEU A 571 -21.24 16.65 -22.44
C LEU A 571 -21.42 15.19 -22.83
N THR A 572 -20.54 14.35 -22.32
CA THR A 572 -20.66 12.91 -22.44
C THR A 572 -20.42 12.27 -21.09
N GLY A 573 -21.15 11.21 -20.77
CA GLY A 573 -20.94 10.55 -19.50
C GLY A 573 -21.97 9.49 -19.20
N TRP A 574 -22.11 9.20 -17.91
CA TRP A 574 -22.82 8.05 -17.41
C TRP A 574 -24.01 8.47 -16.58
N VAL A 575 -25.12 7.79 -16.80
CA VAL A 575 -26.31 7.86 -15.95
C VAL A 575 -26.49 6.49 -15.34
N TYR A 576 -26.49 6.43 -14.02
CA TYR A 576 -26.80 5.23 -13.27
C TYR A 576 -28.15 5.39 -12.58
N ILE A 577 -29.17 4.70 -13.11
CA ILE A 577 -30.48 4.63 -12.47
C ILE A 577 -30.42 3.60 -11.35
N ARG A 578 -30.43 4.06 -10.10
CA ARG A 578 -30.37 3.23 -8.89
C ARG A 578 -31.69 2.54 -8.61
N SER A 579 -32.80 3.24 -8.83
CA SER A 579 -34.14 2.70 -8.63
C SER A 579 -35.17 3.40 -9.51
N THR A 580 -36.25 2.68 -9.79
CA THR A 580 -37.44 3.20 -10.47
C THR A 580 -38.65 3.10 -9.55
N SER A 581 -39.62 3.99 -9.72
CA SER A 581 -40.92 3.97 -9.05
C SER A 581 -41.98 4.45 -10.04
N ASN A 582 -43.15 3.78 -10.08
CA ASN A 582 -44.26 4.12 -10.99
C ASN A 582 -43.86 4.26 -12.47
N GLY A 583 -42.95 3.39 -12.95
CA GLY A 583 -42.47 3.42 -14.34
C GLY A 583 -41.56 4.61 -14.68
N LYS A 584 -40.99 5.29 -13.67
CA LYS A 584 -40.04 6.39 -13.83
C LYS A 584 -38.83 6.19 -12.93
N ALA A 585 -37.68 6.76 -13.29
CA ALA A 585 -36.53 6.78 -12.40
C ALA A 585 -36.88 7.56 -11.12
N SER A 586 -36.61 6.96 -9.96
CA SER A 586 -36.83 7.58 -8.65
C SER A 586 -35.52 8.03 -8.01
N ARG A 587 -34.39 7.35 -8.31
CA ARG A 587 -33.06 7.72 -7.82
C ARG A 587 -32.02 7.47 -8.91
N ALA A 588 -31.12 8.42 -9.15
CA ALA A 588 -30.02 8.27 -10.09
C ALA A 588 -28.75 8.99 -9.64
N ILE A 589 -27.62 8.55 -10.18
CA ILE A 589 -26.35 9.28 -10.14
C ILE A 589 -26.01 9.61 -11.59
N VAL A 590 -25.66 10.86 -11.85
CA VAL A 590 -25.29 11.32 -13.19
C VAL A 590 -23.92 11.93 -13.13
N GLU A 591 -23.01 11.42 -13.96
CA GLU A 591 -21.65 11.95 -14.11
C GLU A 591 -21.41 12.34 -15.55
N LEU A 592 -21.06 13.60 -15.80
CA LEU A 592 -20.81 14.13 -17.13
C LEU A 592 -19.43 14.75 -17.22
N THR A 593 -18.77 14.53 -18.35
CA THR A 593 -17.51 15.18 -18.71
C THR A 593 -17.73 16.02 -19.95
N ASP A 594 -17.28 17.27 -19.92
CA ASP A 594 -17.32 18.14 -21.10
C ASP A 594 -16.07 17.99 -21.98
N THR A 595 -16.06 18.64 -23.15
CA THR A 595 -14.89 18.59 -24.06
C THR A 595 -13.62 19.24 -23.50
N SER A 596 -13.75 19.99 -22.40
CA SER A 596 -12.64 20.63 -21.68
C SER A 596 -12.16 19.79 -20.49
N ASN A 597 -12.62 18.54 -20.39
CA ASN A 597 -12.30 17.58 -19.33
C ASN A 597 -12.73 18.02 -17.91
N ARG A 598 -13.72 18.92 -17.81
CA ARG A 598 -14.38 19.22 -16.53
C ARG A 598 -15.41 18.15 -16.26
N LYS A 599 -15.44 17.70 -15.00
CA LYS A 599 -16.30 16.61 -14.53
C LYS A 599 -17.36 17.15 -13.59
N PHE A 600 -18.59 16.75 -13.84
CA PHE A 600 -19.77 17.18 -13.12
C PHE A 600 -20.54 15.96 -12.63
N ALA A 601 -21.01 16.00 -11.39
CA ALA A 601 -21.86 14.97 -10.81
C ALA A 601 -23.13 15.57 -10.23
N VAL A 602 -24.25 14.84 -10.30
CA VAL A 602 -25.47 15.18 -9.56
C VAL A 602 -26.15 13.92 -9.07
N ASN A 603 -26.67 13.99 -7.84
CA ASN A 603 -27.46 12.94 -7.22
C ASN A 603 -28.94 13.28 -7.30
N PHE A 604 -29.68 12.50 -8.07
CA PHE A 604 -31.11 12.62 -8.21
C PHE A 604 -31.85 11.74 -7.21
N ASP A 605 -32.81 12.31 -6.48
CA ASP A 605 -33.76 11.60 -5.64
C ASP A 605 -35.14 12.30 -5.69
N ILE A 606 -36.16 11.62 -6.23
CA ILE A 606 -37.50 12.19 -6.44
C ILE A 606 -38.21 12.58 -5.12
N ASN A 607 -37.78 12.03 -4.00
CA ASN A 607 -38.38 12.28 -2.68
C ASN A 607 -37.74 13.48 -1.96
N ARG A 608 -36.83 14.22 -2.62
CA ARG A 608 -36.15 15.39 -2.06
C ARG A 608 -36.26 16.59 -3.02
N THR A 609 -36.61 17.75 -2.49
CA THR A 609 -36.75 19.00 -3.28
C THR A 609 -35.73 20.06 -2.85
N PRO A 610 -34.91 20.63 -3.76
CA PRO A 610 -34.62 20.24 -5.14
C PRO A 610 -33.26 19.52 -5.26
N THR A 611 -33.20 18.24 -5.65
CA THR A 611 -31.91 17.52 -5.79
C THR A 611 -31.25 17.61 -7.17
N TRP A 612 -31.97 18.07 -8.20
CA TRP A 612 -31.41 18.11 -9.57
C TRP A 612 -30.58 19.37 -9.87
N SER A 613 -30.71 20.42 -9.05
CA SER A 613 -30.02 21.70 -9.24
C SER A 613 -28.60 21.75 -8.67
N ASP A 614 -28.21 20.75 -7.87
CA ASP A 614 -26.95 20.74 -7.11
C ASP A 614 -25.85 19.98 -7.86
N TRP A 615 -25.51 20.45 -9.06
CA TRP A 615 -24.38 19.88 -9.80
C TRP A 615 -23.05 20.20 -9.10
N GLU A 616 -22.30 19.18 -8.74
CA GLU A 616 -20.98 19.27 -8.14
C GLU A 616 -19.91 19.12 -9.22
N GLN A 617 -18.97 20.07 -9.32
CA GLN A 617 -17.78 19.89 -10.15
C GLN A 617 -16.75 19.05 -9.37
N ILE A 618 -16.75 17.75 -9.62
CA ILE A 618 -15.89 16.76 -8.94
C ILE A 618 -14.47 16.67 -9.54
N GLY A 619 -14.18 17.41 -10.61
CA GLY A 619 -12.84 17.46 -11.22
C GLY A 619 -12.69 18.45 -12.38
N GLY A 620 -11.45 18.83 -12.69
CA GLY A 620 -11.09 19.80 -13.73
C GLY A 620 -10.75 21.20 -13.19
N LEU A 621 -10.25 22.09 -14.07
CA LEU A 621 -9.88 23.47 -13.72
C LEU A 621 -11.11 24.27 -13.21
N ALA A 622 -10.90 25.08 -12.17
CA ALA A 622 -11.91 25.96 -11.58
C ALA A 622 -12.51 26.91 -12.62
N VAL A 623 -13.78 27.27 -12.47
CA VAL A 623 -14.44 28.25 -13.35
C VAL A 623 -13.89 29.65 -13.02
N THR A 624 -13.29 30.33 -14.01
CA THR A 624 -12.94 31.75 -13.88
C THR A 624 -14.22 32.56 -13.81
N ALA A 625 -14.42 33.31 -12.73
CA ALA A 625 -15.50 34.27 -12.59
C ALA A 625 -15.46 35.26 -13.77
N SER A 626 -16.56 35.43 -14.50
CA SER A 626 -16.60 36.36 -15.64
C SER A 626 -16.47 37.81 -15.17
N SER A 627 -16.04 38.70 -16.06
CA SER A 627 -15.99 40.15 -15.82
C SER A 627 -17.35 40.79 -15.53
N ASP A 628 -18.44 40.05 -15.67
CA ASP A 628 -19.81 40.56 -15.63
C ASP A 628 -20.45 40.40 -14.24
N ILE A 629 -19.71 39.85 -13.28
CA ILE A 629 -20.16 39.73 -11.88
C ILE A 629 -20.01 41.10 -11.19
N SER A 630 -21.16 41.69 -10.83
CA SER A 630 -21.23 43.00 -10.18
C SER A 630 -21.31 42.94 -8.65
N THR A 631 -21.72 41.82 -8.06
CA THR A 631 -21.73 41.53 -6.61
C THR A 631 -21.53 40.03 -6.34
N LEU A 632 -20.96 39.64 -5.19
CA LEU A 632 -20.91 38.25 -4.72
C LEU A 632 -22.32 37.70 -4.52
N ALA A 633 -23.25 38.51 -4.01
CA ALA A 633 -24.66 38.13 -3.89
C ALA A 633 -25.34 37.81 -5.25
N GLY A 634 -24.75 38.24 -6.37
CA GLY A 634 -25.19 37.84 -7.72
C GLY A 634 -24.86 36.38 -8.07
N LEU A 635 -24.07 35.68 -7.26
CA LEU A 635 -23.72 34.26 -7.43
C LEU A 635 -24.78 33.37 -6.79
N THR A 636 -25.85 33.12 -7.54
CA THR A 636 -27.05 32.42 -7.07
C THR A 636 -26.99 30.89 -7.26
N GLN A 637 -25.85 30.33 -7.64
CA GLN A 637 -25.67 28.88 -7.90
C GLN A 637 -24.44 28.34 -7.15
N ALA A 638 -24.49 27.07 -6.75
CA ALA A 638 -23.37 26.40 -6.08
C ALA A 638 -22.24 26.09 -7.08
N GLY A 639 -20.98 26.30 -6.70
CA GLY A 639 -19.81 26.07 -7.55
C GLY A 639 -18.48 26.60 -6.98
N THR A 640 -17.37 26.23 -7.62
CA THR A 640 -16.03 26.79 -7.35
C THR A 640 -15.74 27.94 -8.31
N TYR A 641 -15.48 29.13 -7.77
CA TYR A 641 -15.25 30.36 -8.53
C TYR A 641 -13.84 30.91 -8.28
N SER A 642 -13.07 31.15 -9.33
CA SER A 642 -11.78 31.84 -9.23
C SER A 642 -11.91 33.30 -9.67
N PHE A 643 -11.45 34.22 -8.82
CA PHE A 643 -11.46 35.66 -9.09
C PHE A 643 -10.04 36.16 -9.37
N SER A 644 -9.89 36.99 -10.40
CA SER A 644 -8.63 37.70 -10.58
C SER A 644 -8.46 38.77 -9.49
N ALA A 645 -7.21 39.14 -9.20
CA ALA A 645 -6.93 40.24 -8.27
C ALA A 645 -7.49 41.60 -8.75
N ALA A 646 -7.78 41.74 -10.05
CA ALA A 646 -8.42 42.92 -10.62
C ALA A 646 -9.95 42.87 -10.42
N LEU A 647 -10.58 41.73 -10.69
CA LEU A 647 -12.03 41.54 -10.55
C LEU A 647 -12.49 41.56 -9.08
N SER A 648 -11.71 40.98 -8.16
CA SER A 648 -12.03 41.04 -6.72
C SER A 648 -12.02 42.46 -6.14
N ARG A 649 -11.39 43.44 -6.82
CA ARG A 649 -11.41 44.85 -6.43
C ARG A 649 -12.63 45.61 -6.95
N THR A 650 -13.33 45.07 -7.94
CA THR A 650 -14.49 45.72 -8.56
C THR A 650 -15.82 45.23 -7.98
N ILE A 651 -15.80 44.18 -7.14
CA ILE A 651 -16.99 43.59 -6.50
C ILE A 651 -17.24 44.29 -5.14
N PRO A 652 -18.34 45.06 -4.98
CA PRO A 652 -18.56 45.94 -3.82
C PRO A 652 -18.74 45.23 -2.48
N ASP A 653 -19.25 44.00 -2.49
CA ASP A 653 -19.51 43.14 -1.34
C ASP A 653 -18.41 42.09 -1.12
N MET A 654 -17.27 42.22 -1.81
CA MET A 654 -16.08 41.41 -1.54
C MET A 654 -15.50 41.78 -0.17
N PRO A 655 -15.34 40.83 0.78
CA PRO A 655 -14.81 41.16 2.10
C PRO A 655 -13.39 41.72 1.99
N THR A 656 -13.10 42.80 2.73
CA THR A 656 -11.87 43.59 2.59
C THR A 656 -10.58 42.78 2.78
N LYS A 657 -10.63 41.73 3.62
CA LYS A 657 -9.52 40.78 3.84
C LYS A 657 -9.27 39.80 2.69
N TYR A 658 -10.17 39.71 1.72
CA TYR A 658 -10.14 38.75 0.60
C TYR A 658 -10.03 39.41 -0.78
N ILE A 659 -10.00 40.74 -0.81
CA ILE A 659 -9.58 41.50 -2.00
C ILE A 659 -8.18 41.02 -2.39
N SER A 660 -7.99 40.61 -3.64
CA SER A 660 -6.74 40.05 -4.20
C SER A 660 -6.32 38.62 -3.84
N LEU A 661 -7.17 37.81 -3.19
CA LEU A 661 -6.96 36.37 -2.98
C LEU A 661 -7.75 35.52 -4.00
N GLY A 662 -7.09 34.50 -4.59
CA GLY A 662 -7.39 33.99 -5.94
C GLY A 662 -8.44 32.89 -6.14
N THR A 663 -9.15 32.40 -5.11
CA THR A 663 -10.20 31.37 -5.30
C THR A 663 -11.21 31.34 -4.15
N MET A 664 -12.51 31.21 -4.45
CA MET A 664 -13.59 31.09 -3.47
C MET A 664 -14.56 29.95 -3.87
N ILE A 665 -14.99 29.17 -2.88
CA ILE A 665 -15.92 28.05 -3.09
C ILE A 665 -17.28 28.44 -2.50
N ILE A 666 -18.34 28.37 -3.31
CA ILE A 666 -19.71 28.69 -2.91
C ILE A 666 -20.52 27.40 -2.90
N HIS A 667 -20.86 26.90 -1.71
CA HIS A 667 -21.58 25.63 -1.59
C HIS A 667 -23.10 25.74 -1.75
N LYS A 668 -23.70 26.94 -1.66
CA LYS A 668 -25.16 27.15 -1.78
C LYS A 668 -25.50 28.53 -2.39
N PRO A 669 -26.67 28.68 -3.05
CA PRO A 669 -27.18 29.97 -3.52
C PRO A 669 -27.18 31.04 -2.42
N ILE A 670 -26.57 32.20 -2.68
CA ILE A 670 -26.64 33.33 -1.76
C ILE A 670 -28.02 33.99 -1.92
N THR A 671 -28.93 33.76 -0.98
CA THR A 671 -30.20 34.51 -0.92
C THR A 671 -29.99 35.88 -0.28
N SER A 672 -30.83 36.85 -0.63
CA SER A 672 -30.72 38.30 -0.37
C SER A 672 -30.57 38.78 1.08
N SER A 673 -30.43 37.88 2.05
CA SER A 673 -30.20 38.18 3.47
C SER A 673 -28.92 37.48 3.92
N PHE A 674 -27.76 38.01 3.51
CA PHE A 674 -26.46 37.51 3.93
C PHE A 674 -25.89 38.39 5.05
N THR A 675 -25.62 37.79 6.21
CA THR A 675 -24.76 38.38 7.24
C THR A 675 -23.58 37.43 7.43
N ILE A 676 -22.36 37.90 7.19
CA ILE A 676 -21.12 37.16 7.42
C ILE A 676 -20.99 36.96 8.94
N GLN A 677 -21.24 35.75 9.46
CA GLN A 677 -20.76 35.37 10.80
C GLN A 677 -19.41 34.66 10.69
N GLU A 678 -18.52 34.98 11.63
CA GLU A 678 -17.17 34.45 11.73
C GLU A 678 -17.18 32.93 11.93
N ALA A 679 -16.53 32.19 11.02
CA ALA A 679 -16.12 30.82 11.30
C ALA A 679 -14.94 30.86 12.28
N TYR A 680 -15.07 30.18 13.42
CA TYR A 680 -14.02 30.04 14.43
C TYR A 680 -12.77 29.36 13.84
N ARG A 681 -11.60 29.81 14.31
CA ARG A 681 -10.34 29.07 14.18
C ARG A 681 -10.51 27.69 14.84
N LEU A 682 -10.49 26.62 14.06
CA LEU A 682 -9.96 25.35 14.55
C LEU A 682 -8.44 25.50 14.58
N ASN A 683 -7.89 25.69 15.78
CA ASN A 683 -6.47 25.50 16.02
C ASN A 683 -6.16 24.03 15.74
N GLY A 684 -5.47 23.79 14.63
CA GLY A 684 -4.75 22.56 14.34
C GLY A 684 -3.34 22.94 13.88
N ASP A 685 -2.43 23.01 14.83
CA ASP A 685 -0.98 22.84 14.64
C ASP A 685 -0.57 21.96 15.83
N THR A 686 -0.14 20.72 15.65
CA THR A 686 0.92 20.24 14.76
C THR A 686 0.57 18.84 14.21
N GLY A 687 0.78 18.48 12.95
CA GLY A 687 1.17 19.23 11.78
C GLY A 687 0.94 18.35 10.55
N HIS A 688 0.12 18.82 9.61
CA HIS A 688 0.21 18.46 8.19
C HIS A 688 -0.19 19.69 7.39
N THR A 689 0.73 20.13 6.54
CA THR A 689 0.66 21.36 5.75
C THR A 689 -0.41 21.20 4.66
N LEU A 690 -1.52 21.93 4.74
CA LEU A 690 -2.40 22.15 3.58
C LEU A 690 -1.96 23.42 2.83
N PRO A 691 -1.88 23.42 1.49
CA PRO A 691 -1.50 24.61 0.73
C PRO A 691 -2.54 25.72 0.91
N ALA A 692 -2.01 26.93 1.10
CA ALA A 692 -2.74 28.13 1.46
C ALA A 692 -3.89 28.49 0.50
N ASN A 693 -4.94 29.08 1.08
CA ASN A 693 -6.03 29.84 0.46
C ASN A 693 -7.27 29.06 -0.02
N ARG A 694 -8.06 28.51 0.92
CA ARG A 694 -9.45 28.08 0.66
C ARG A 694 -10.38 28.64 1.74
N ILE A 695 -11.53 29.17 1.34
CA ILE A 695 -12.56 29.70 2.25
C ILE A 695 -13.85 28.90 2.02
N LEU A 696 -14.38 28.32 3.10
CA LEU A 696 -15.75 27.80 3.16
C LEU A 696 -16.68 28.91 3.70
N ILE A 697 -17.80 29.13 3.03
CA ILE A 697 -18.89 30.01 3.52
C ILE A 697 -20.14 29.15 3.65
N ASP A 698 -20.65 28.99 4.88
CA ASP A 698 -21.88 28.24 5.18
C ASP A 698 -22.94 29.21 5.74
N GLY A 699 -24.17 29.11 5.23
CA GLY A 699 -25.28 30.00 5.60
C GLY A 699 -26.21 29.34 6.61
N VAL A 700 -26.27 29.85 7.84
CA VAL A 700 -27.31 29.50 8.81
C VAL A 700 -28.15 30.76 9.10
N VAL A 701 -29.45 30.68 8.83
CA VAL A 701 -30.42 31.70 9.23
C VAL A 701 -30.90 31.37 10.64
N ALA A 702 -30.49 32.14 11.64
CA ALA A 702 -31.17 32.18 12.94
C ALA A 702 -31.99 33.48 13.01
N LYS A 703 -33.33 33.35 13.04
CA LYS A 703 -34.23 34.45 13.35
C LYS A 703 -34.12 34.77 14.85
N GLY A 704 -33.52 35.90 15.18
CA GLY A 704 -33.62 36.54 16.49
C GLY A 704 -33.94 38.01 16.27
N GLU A 705 -35.14 38.45 16.65
CA GLU A 705 -35.53 39.85 16.58
C GLU A 705 -34.72 40.65 17.61
N SER A 706 -34.17 41.77 17.15
CA SER A 706 -33.42 42.71 17.97
C SER A 706 -34.37 43.53 18.83
N THR A 707 -34.17 43.54 20.14
CA THR A 707 -34.41 44.74 20.93
C THR A 707 -33.20 45.04 21.80
N ASP A 708 -32.58 46.18 21.46
CA ASP A 708 -31.84 47.15 22.27
C ASP A 708 -30.66 46.76 23.18
N ALA A 709 -29.76 47.73 23.24
CA ALA A 709 -28.43 47.69 23.84
C ALA A 709 -28.48 47.51 25.36
N ASN A 710 -27.82 46.46 25.87
CA ASN A 710 -26.86 46.47 27.00
C ASN A 710 -26.76 45.08 27.68
N GLY A 711 -25.81 44.23 27.24
CA GLY A 711 -25.36 43.00 27.94
C GLY A 711 -26.40 41.87 27.99
N TRP A 712 -26.08 40.57 28.05
CA TRP A 712 -25.06 39.86 28.82
C TRP A 712 -25.02 38.36 28.42
N LYS A 713 -24.03 37.63 28.99
CA LYS A 713 -24.08 36.27 29.58
C LYS A 713 -24.53 35.07 28.74
N TYR A 714 -23.66 34.06 28.72
CA TYR A 714 -24.05 32.67 28.59
C TYR A 714 -24.71 32.18 29.89
N SER A 715 -25.87 31.54 29.76
CA SER A 715 -26.40 30.59 30.75
C SER A 715 -26.77 29.30 30.03
N ASN A 716 -26.18 28.19 30.49
CA ASN A 716 -26.64 26.84 30.20
C ASN A 716 -28.00 26.60 30.85
N GLU A 717 -29.00 26.13 30.10
CA GLU A 717 -30.13 25.30 30.56
C GLU A 717 -30.64 24.51 29.33
N THR A 718 -30.36 23.20 29.23
CA THR A 718 -31.20 22.03 29.61
C THR A 718 -32.52 21.86 28.84
N ASN A 719 -32.64 20.66 28.23
CA ASN A 719 -33.82 19.86 27.90
C ASN A 719 -34.94 20.44 27.00
N SER A 720 -35.04 19.89 25.79
CA SER A 720 -36.15 19.00 25.36
C SER A 720 -35.85 18.39 23.98
#